data_AF-A0A960Q9Q7-F1
#
_entry.id   AF-A0A960Q9Q7-F1
#
_cell.length_a   1.000
_cell.length_b   1.000
_cell.length_c   1.000
_cell.angle_alpha   90.00
_cell.angle_beta   90.00
_cell.angle_gamma   90.00
#
_symmetry.space_group_name_H-M   'P 1'
#
loop_
_entity.id
_entity.type
_entity.pdbx_description
1 polymer ?
#
loop_
_entity_poly.entity_id
_entity_poly.type
_entity_poly.pdbx_seq_one_letter_code
_entity_poly.pdbx_strand_id
1 'polypeptide(L)'
;MSFVRRLSCLALVVGLSTLTLPAWGSYLRIYYPDIEQGSSTLVVSPTGNALLIDAGSELNPADDDMATYVLDLIDAGIVTSLDYVIATHYDEDHIGRLEQVLEYGGASPSVIAYDRGTFFQTPSSFAYSDYAWAASQKTRSTITPFTDIALGGGVVVECYTVNGDLRDGSTVDVTGSGQFENSAAVSVVVRYGNFDVWIGGDLTGNPDQGVTDVESEVAPLVGDVDIYTFNHHGSRTSSNATFLSTLKAEVGISQNSAGNGFGHPNTETVTRFLGTNDSFGMTPIFIQQNPGNPTDTRSDDTLATAIADPDDVDEPFGLPGTMTVISDGDSYQIFGGAMAPIELPADSGLGTLADFPPAVLATSRSPLVPAASQAVTVSTDVVDSGAVSVYLDYDLDGVAQTPIAMTSGGGTSYSGSIPGQADGTQVRFRVRAVDALSQVGLSAAQGYYAGVTPISTFRVNDSDGVLVPKHFGVRIEGNVTAEPGLFNGFVSQIFVQDSTAGVQIFDRTLLPLSRGDVAQFVGELEQFGGATELNMSQDFGNYGHTFVSSGSAAAPQPVTVADVDESLEGLLIRIDGLSVVSGDIPEQGSGSLTVTDDGGLHTLTLRIDGETDLPGSPTPTLTFDLIGIAGQFDGSFPFTSGYQVTPREKADVLSDEINLPLLLINEIHADPDATAGDANGDGSVSSTQDEFIELVNTGFEPLDISGFYLSDDTQVRHVFPAGTIVPAREAVVVFGGGSPTGDFGNAGANGLVFTASSGRLGLNNGGDTVTLYDDGGVVLQAVTYGSEGGQNESLVRDPDLTNTPFELHSQVTASGGALYSPGTLADGTTFTVGVGQVLLTEVLYDPSGADGGLEWIEIYNATDHAIDLGGMSLGGGGSNYTSTLVQLAGVLASGQTLVIGGPDSTADNANPTIDLPITFSPGLQNSGSTADGVALFNLRAARITPTTVPIDAVVYGTSNTSGLIDETGVANAPEVGDASSGASIERIDLAGTWQIQTSPTPNSFSAGSTPPPSGVVILSEVFYDPSGADDGLEWVELYNPGTVAVDLSGYSLGGGGSDYTYTTLQLSGTIGAGQTFVVGGATSNATNYNPVFDQTLDFSPDLQNSGSTADGVALFDVPASSVTSSTVPVDAVVYGTSNTSGLIDETGSANAPEVGDAPTGSSIERTDLAGTWQIQSTPTPNATPLP
;
A
#
# COMPACT_ATOMS: atom_id res chain seq x y z
N MET A 1 23.61 27.50 -1.84
CA MET A 1 24.59 28.39 -1.16
C MET A 1 24.56 28.11 0.34
N SER A 2 25.67 27.59 0.88
CA SER A 2 26.20 27.69 2.27
C SER A 2 25.32 27.36 3.50
N PHE A 3 25.80 26.83 4.64
CA PHE A 3 26.95 26.05 5.12
C PHE A 3 26.82 26.07 6.67
N VAL A 4 27.24 25.01 7.36
CA VAL A 4 27.67 24.94 8.80
C VAL A 4 26.61 25.11 9.92
N ARG A 5 26.47 24.09 10.79
CA ARG A 5 26.81 24.16 12.24
C ARG A 5 26.82 22.79 12.95
N ARG A 6 28.04 22.30 13.20
CA ARG A 6 28.41 21.34 14.26
C ARG A 6 29.11 22.10 15.42
N LEU A 7 29.24 21.41 16.58
CA LEU A 7 29.97 21.70 17.85
C LEU A 7 29.12 22.33 18.98
N SER A 8 29.05 21.84 20.24
CA SER A 8 30.08 21.17 21.07
C SER A 8 29.54 20.43 22.34
N CYS A 9 30.08 19.23 22.61
CA CYS A 9 30.76 18.76 23.85
C CYS A 9 30.02 18.45 25.18
N LEU A 10 30.19 17.21 25.71
CA LEU A 10 31.04 16.96 26.90
C LEU A 10 31.43 15.46 27.04
N ALA A 11 32.69 15.24 27.42
CA ALA A 11 33.39 13.97 27.50
C ALA A 11 33.18 13.21 28.83
N LEU A 12 33.20 11.87 28.78
CA LEU A 12 33.68 11.03 29.88
C LEU A 12 34.60 9.94 29.29
N VAL A 13 35.90 10.12 29.50
CA VAL A 13 36.95 9.18 29.12
C VAL A 13 37.13 8.16 30.25
N VAL A 14 36.84 6.89 29.97
CA VAL A 14 37.38 5.75 30.72
C VAL A 14 38.15 4.92 29.70
N GLY A 15 39.44 4.72 29.96
CA GLY A 15 40.40 4.21 28.98
C GLY A 15 40.08 2.79 28.50
N LEU A 16 39.73 2.68 27.21
CA LEU A 16 40.07 1.51 26.42
C LEU A 16 41.46 1.76 25.83
N SER A 17 42.40 0.90 26.21
CA SER A 17 43.60 0.64 25.43
C SER A 17 43.22 0.45 23.97
N THR A 18 43.67 1.35 23.10
CA THR A 18 43.63 1.18 21.65
C THR A 18 44.41 -0.09 21.31
N LEU A 19 43.70 -1.20 21.08
CA LEU A 19 44.21 -2.23 20.19
C LEU A 19 44.33 -1.56 18.83
N THR A 20 45.55 -1.23 18.44
CA THR A 20 45.87 -0.97 17.05
C THR A 20 45.65 -2.30 16.32
N LEU A 21 44.61 -2.37 15.49
CA LEU A 21 44.49 -3.42 14.48
C LEU A 21 45.79 -3.40 13.62
N PRO A 22 46.32 -4.55 13.17
CA PRO A 22 47.47 -4.57 12.27
C PRO A 22 47.15 -3.74 11.02
N ALA A 23 48.14 -3.06 10.44
CA ALA A 23 47.93 -2.36 9.17
C ALA A 23 47.77 -3.42 8.04
N TRP A 24 46.62 -3.43 7.35
CA TRP A 24 46.26 -4.43 6.33
C TRP A 24 46.95 -4.23 4.96
N GLY A 25 47.80 -3.22 4.80
CA GLY A 25 48.20 -2.68 3.48
C GLY A 25 49.59 -3.09 2.97
N SER A 26 49.88 -4.36 2.67
CA SER A 26 51.18 -4.74 2.07
C SER A 26 51.23 -5.99 1.15
N TYR A 27 50.11 -6.68 0.87
CA TYR A 27 50.14 -7.97 0.15
C TYR A 27 49.17 -8.02 -1.03
N LEU A 28 49.58 -8.69 -2.12
CA LEU A 28 48.65 -9.24 -3.12
C LEU A 28 47.90 -10.41 -2.47
N ARG A 29 46.59 -10.49 -2.69
CA ARG A 29 45.76 -11.63 -2.26
C ARG A 29 45.03 -12.18 -3.48
N ILE A 30 45.02 -13.50 -3.62
CA ILE A 30 44.28 -14.21 -4.67
C ILE A 30 43.42 -15.23 -3.94
N TYR A 31 42.12 -15.17 -4.18
CA TYR A 31 41.13 -16.07 -3.59
C TYR A 31 40.61 -16.98 -4.69
N TYR A 32 40.49 -18.27 -4.36
CA TYR A 32 39.83 -19.30 -5.16
C TYR A 32 38.62 -19.75 -4.35
N PRO A 33 37.44 -19.14 -4.54
CA PRO A 33 36.19 -19.53 -3.88
C PRO A 33 35.79 -20.95 -4.27
N ASP A 34 35.04 -21.64 -3.42
CA ASP A 34 34.53 -22.96 -3.78
C ASP A 34 33.40 -22.79 -4.76
N ILE A 35 33.49 -23.47 -5.86
CA ILE A 35 32.53 -23.38 -6.94
C ILE A 35 32.25 -24.76 -7.51
N GLU A 36 32.62 -25.83 -6.78
CA GLU A 36 32.36 -27.26 -7.05
C GLU A 36 32.71 -27.77 -8.45
N GLN A 37 32.21 -27.17 -9.51
CA GLN A 37 32.59 -27.37 -10.88
C GLN A 37 32.48 -26.04 -11.65
N GLY A 38 33.60 -25.46 -12.06
CA GLY A 38 33.63 -24.22 -12.85
C GLY A 38 34.91 -23.40 -12.69
N SER A 39 34.86 -22.07 -12.86
CA SER A 39 35.94 -21.18 -12.40
C SER A 39 35.46 -19.89 -11.72
N SER A 40 36.20 -19.47 -10.70
CA SER A 40 36.08 -18.16 -10.05
C SER A 40 37.40 -17.82 -9.37
N THR A 41 37.98 -16.66 -9.67
CA THR A 41 39.24 -16.21 -9.05
C THR A 41 39.17 -14.71 -8.75
N LEU A 42 39.29 -14.35 -7.48
CA LEU A 42 39.29 -12.95 -7.05
C LEU A 42 40.71 -12.48 -6.71
N VAL A 43 41.16 -11.42 -7.37
CA VAL A 43 42.48 -10.81 -7.20
C VAL A 43 42.34 -9.47 -6.49
N VAL A 44 42.96 -9.31 -5.33
CA VAL A 44 42.94 -8.08 -4.53
C VAL A 44 44.36 -7.53 -4.38
N SER A 45 44.57 -6.32 -4.91
CA SER A 45 45.85 -5.63 -4.85
C SER A 45 46.22 -5.18 -3.42
N PRO A 46 47.50 -4.89 -3.14
CA PRO A 46 47.91 -4.27 -1.87
C PRO A 46 47.22 -2.93 -1.56
N THR A 47 46.70 -2.27 -2.60
CA THR A 47 45.96 -1.00 -2.49
C THR A 47 44.46 -1.18 -2.25
N GLY A 48 43.93 -2.41 -2.24
CA GLY A 48 42.52 -2.72 -2.00
C GLY A 48 41.64 -2.76 -3.25
N ASN A 49 42.17 -2.39 -4.42
CA ASN A 49 41.47 -2.55 -5.70
C ASN A 49 41.37 -4.03 -6.06
N ALA A 50 40.25 -4.44 -6.65
CA ALA A 50 39.89 -5.84 -6.86
C ALA A 50 39.41 -6.14 -8.29
N LEU A 51 39.80 -7.32 -8.79
CA LEU A 51 39.39 -7.89 -10.07
C LEU A 51 38.83 -9.29 -9.81
N LEU A 52 37.60 -9.56 -10.27
CA LEU A 52 37.04 -10.91 -10.32
C LEU A 52 37.19 -11.49 -11.73
N ILE A 53 37.63 -12.75 -11.84
CA ILE A 53 37.74 -13.50 -13.09
C ILE A 53 36.83 -14.73 -12.97
N ASP A 54 35.75 -14.75 -13.74
CA ASP A 54 34.64 -15.71 -13.65
C ASP A 54 33.97 -15.76 -12.25
N ALA A 55 32.83 -16.44 -12.12
CA ALA A 55 32.04 -16.49 -10.88
C ALA A 55 31.31 -17.83 -10.61
N GLY A 56 31.68 -18.92 -11.28
CA GLY A 56 31.04 -20.22 -11.05
C GLY A 56 29.60 -20.34 -11.59
N SER A 57 28.91 -21.40 -11.17
CA SER A 57 27.57 -21.77 -11.61
C SER A 57 26.48 -21.21 -10.69
N GLU A 58 25.36 -20.76 -11.27
CA GLU A 58 24.14 -20.43 -10.52
C GLU A 58 23.23 -21.65 -10.33
N LEU A 59 23.48 -22.73 -11.09
CA LEU A 59 22.65 -23.93 -11.12
C LEU A 59 23.03 -24.93 -10.02
N ASN A 60 24.19 -24.77 -9.41
CA ASN A 60 24.65 -25.61 -8.31
C ASN A 60 24.56 -24.85 -6.98
N PRO A 61 23.62 -25.21 -6.10
CA PRO A 61 23.45 -24.54 -4.82
C PRO A 61 24.58 -24.81 -3.81
N ALA A 62 25.50 -25.73 -4.15
CA ALA A 62 26.72 -25.98 -3.37
C ALA A 62 27.89 -25.08 -3.80
N ASP A 63 27.76 -24.31 -4.88
CA ASP A 63 28.76 -23.30 -5.24
C ASP A 63 28.64 -22.10 -4.29
N ASP A 64 29.79 -21.56 -3.84
CA ASP A 64 29.83 -20.31 -3.10
C ASP A 64 29.08 -19.23 -3.89
N ASP A 65 28.19 -18.54 -3.20
CA ASP A 65 27.57 -17.35 -3.77
C ASP A 65 28.60 -16.22 -3.84
N MET A 66 29.19 -16.06 -5.03
CA MET A 66 30.20 -15.06 -5.29
C MET A 66 29.76 -13.63 -5.00
N ALA A 67 28.47 -13.32 -5.13
CA ALA A 67 27.98 -11.99 -4.79
C ALA A 67 28.10 -11.75 -3.28
N THR A 68 27.64 -12.71 -2.48
CA THR A 68 27.77 -12.70 -1.02
C THR A 68 29.24 -12.72 -0.59
N TYR A 69 30.07 -13.56 -1.22
CA TYR A 69 31.50 -13.66 -0.92
C TYR A 69 32.24 -12.32 -1.05
N VAL A 70 31.94 -11.56 -2.11
CA VAL A 70 32.53 -10.23 -2.33
C VAL A 70 32.00 -9.20 -1.34
N LEU A 71 30.70 -9.25 -1.00
CA LEU A 71 30.12 -8.37 0.02
C LEU A 71 30.76 -8.59 1.39
N ASP A 72 31.02 -9.83 1.76
CA ASP A 72 31.70 -10.16 3.02
C ASP A 72 33.14 -9.61 3.07
N LEU A 73 33.85 -9.57 1.93
CA LEU A 73 35.15 -8.89 1.83
C LEU A 73 35.05 -7.39 2.01
N ILE A 74 33.97 -6.78 1.54
CA ILE A 74 33.71 -5.36 1.69
C ILE A 74 33.41 -5.04 3.15
N ASP A 75 32.56 -5.84 3.80
CA ASP A 75 32.22 -5.70 5.22
C ASP A 75 33.43 -5.95 6.14
N ALA A 76 34.29 -6.89 5.77
CA ALA A 76 35.58 -7.11 6.44
C ALA A 76 36.58 -5.97 6.22
N GLY A 77 36.30 -5.04 5.31
CA GLY A 77 37.18 -3.93 4.94
C GLY A 77 38.43 -4.35 4.16
N ILE A 78 38.38 -5.52 3.51
CA ILE A 78 39.47 -6.06 2.68
C ILE A 78 39.44 -5.44 1.29
N VAL A 79 38.25 -5.37 0.71
CA VAL A 79 37.94 -4.73 -0.58
C VAL A 79 36.99 -3.57 -0.29
N THR A 80 36.96 -2.54 -1.15
CA THR A 80 35.93 -1.49 -1.04
C THR A 80 34.79 -1.73 -2.03
N SER A 81 35.12 -2.21 -3.22
CA SER A 81 34.23 -2.66 -4.28
C SER A 81 35.05 -3.40 -5.34
N LEU A 82 34.42 -4.14 -6.27
CA LEU A 82 35.12 -4.63 -7.46
C LEU A 82 35.32 -3.51 -8.48
N ASP A 83 36.54 -3.37 -8.98
CA ASP A 83 36.90 -2.40 -10.02
C ASP A 83 36.79 -3.00 -11.42
N TYR A 84 37.03 -4.32 -11.52
CA TYR A 84 37.05 -5.04 -12.78
C TYR A 84 36.39 -6.41 -12.62
N VAL A 85 35.77 -6.88 -13.70
CA VAL A 85 35.30 -8.25 -13.88
C VAL A 85 35.81 -8.75 -15.23
N ILE A 86 36.26 -9.99 -15.32
CA ILE A 86 36.58 -10.67 -16.59
C ILE A 86 35.73 -11.93 -16.69
N ALA A 87 34.93 -12.05 -17.77
CA ALA A 87 34.36 -13.32 -18.20
C ALA A 87 35.32 -13.97 -19.22
N THR A 88 35.87 -15.13 -18.87
CA THR A 88 36.85 -15.81 -19.74
C THR A 88 36.20 -16.32 -21.02
N HIS A 89 35.03 -16.93 -20.90
CA HIS A 89 34.16 -17.36 -21.99
C HIS A 89 32.72 -17.45 -21.46
N TYR A 90 31.76 -17.88 -22.28
CA TYR A 90 30.33 -17.77 -21.95
C TYR A 90 29.66 -19.10 -21.55
N ASP A 91 30.44 -20.10 -21.13
CA ASP A 91 29.87 -21.31 -20.53
C ASP A 91 29.40 -21.02 -19.09
N GLU A 92 28.32 -21.68 -18.69
CA GLU A 92 27.54 -21.32 -17.49
C GLU A 92 28.32 -21.52 -16.19
N ASP A 93 29.23 -22.48 -16.13
CA ASP A 93 30.11 -22.74 -14.98
C ASP A 93 31.20 -21.66 -14.78
N HIS A 94 31.21 -20.61 -15.62
CA HIS A 94 32.09 -19.46 -15.52
C HIS A 94 31.32 -18.15 -15.31
N ILE A 95 30.21 -17.97 -16.05
CA ILE A 95 29.46 -16.71 -16.02
C ILE A 95 28.15 -16.78 -15.24
N GLY A 96 27.79 -17.96 -14.72
CA GLY A 96 26.50 -18.24 -14.12
C GLY A 96 26.10 -17.25 -13.04
N ARG A 97 27.07 -16.81 -12.22
CA ARG A 97 26.83 -15.82 -11.14
C ARG A 97 27.31 -14.40 -11.40
N LEU A 98 27.80 -14.11 -12.61
CA LEU A 98 28.37 -12.80 -12.88
C LEU A 98 27.31 -11.69 -12.93
N GLU A 99 26.05 -12.01 -13.23
CA GLU A 99 24.98 -11.01 -13.19
C GLU A 99 24.74 -10.57 -11.74
N GLN A 100 24.66 -11.52 -10.80
CA GLN A 100 24.50 -11.28 -9.36
C GLN A 100 25.63 -10.39 -8.83
N VAL A 101 26.87 -10.72 -9.19
CA VAL A 101 28.05 -9.94 -8.77
C VAL A 101 28.00 -8.51 -9.30
N LEU A 102 27.64 -8.32 -10.58
CA LEU A 102 27.58 -7.01 -11.21
C LEU A 102 26.42 -6.16 -10.69
N GLU A 103 25.30 -6.78 -10.33
CA GLU A 103 24.09 -6.08 -9.89
C GLU A 103 24.10 -5.75 -8.41
N TYR A 104 24.46 -6.71 -7.55
CA TYR A 104 24.35 -6.57 -6.09
C TYR A 104 25.54 -7.13 -5.30
N GLY A 105 26.46 -7.90 -5.90
CA GLY A 105 27.62 -8.48 -5.24
C GLY A 105 28.83 -7.56 -5.08
N GLY A 106 28.63 -6.28 -4.76
CA GLY A 106 29.72 -5.37 -4.41
C GLY A 106 30.55 -4.81 -5.57
N ALA A 107 30.07 -4.90 -6.82
CA ALA A 107 30.71 -4.26 -7.95
C ALA A 107 30.58 -2.72 -7.92
N SER A 108 31.67 -2.01 -8.22
CA SER A 108 31.64 -0.54 -8.31
C SER A 108 30.66 -0.08 -9.40
N PRO A 109 29.97 1.07 -9.23
CA PRO A 109 29.19 1.67 -10.32
C PRO A 109 30.04 1.97 -11.57
N SER A 110 31.36 2.09 -11.42
CA SER A 110 32.31 2.31 -12.51
C SER A 110 33.08 1.04 -12.92
N VAL A 111 32.61 -0.15 -12.50
CA VAL A 111 33.24 -1.42 -12.85
C VAL A 111 33.34 -1.57 -14.37
N ILE A 112 34.49 -2.09 -14.83
CA ILE A 112 34.68 -2.47 -16.22
C ILE A 112 34.54 -3.99 -16.33
N ALA A 113 33.52 -4.42 -17.07
CA ALA A 113 33.26 -5.82 -17.37
C ALA A 113 33.92 -6.18 -18.71
N TYR A 114 35.01 -6.92 -18.64
CA TYR A 114 35.77 -7.39 -19.78
C TYR A 114 35.32 -8.79 -20.23
N ASP A 115 35.18 -8.99 -21.54
CA ASP A 115 34.91 -10.32 -22.11
C ASP A 115 35.46 -10.48 -23.53
N ARG A 116 35.23 -11.65 -24.13
CA ARG A 116 35.63 -11.96 -25.51
C ARG A 116 34.73 -11.32 -26.60
N GLY A 117 33.73 -10.53 -26.25
CA GLY A 117 32.84 -9.84 -27.18
C GLY A 117 31.92 -10.77 -27.99
N THR A 118 31.53 -10.35 -29.19
CA THR A 118 30.54 -11.07 -30.03
C THR A 118 31.19 -11.83 -31.20
N PHE A 119 32.45 -12.24 -31.05
CA PHE A 119 33.19 -12.90 -32.13
C PHE A 119 32.58 -14.28 -32.48
N PHE A 120 32.40 -14.51 -33.79
CA PHE A 120 31.85 -15.71 -34.43
C PHE A 120 30.42 -16.08 -34.02
N GLN A 121 30.21 -16.46 -32.77
CA GLN A 121 28.90 -16.73 -32.18
C GLN A 121 28.91 -16.42 -30.67
N THR A 122 27.75 -16.03 -30.16
CA THR A 122 27.48 -15.94 -28.72
C THR A 122 26.41 -16.99 -28.38
N PRO A 123 26.43 -17.59 -27.18
CA PRO A 123 25.39 -18.52 -26.75
C PRO A 123 24.00 -17.87 -26.71
N SER A 124 22.96 -18.70 -26.71
CA SER A 124 21.59 -18.30 -26.44
C SER A 124 21.10 -18.82 -25.07
N SER A 125 22.04 -19.06 -24.15
CA SER A 125 21.75 -19.51 -22.78
C SER A 125 21.17 -18.37 -21.95
N PHE A 126 20.47 -18.72 -20.86
CA PHE A 126 19.98 -17.76 -19.87
C PHE A 126 21.16 -17.04 -19.20
N ALA A 127 22.13 -17.79 -18.65
CA ALA A 127 23.37 -17.24 -18.08
C ALA A 127 24.10 -16.22 -18.99
N TYR A 128 24.21 -16.46 -20.30
CA TYR A 128 24.78 -15.45 -21.21
C TYR A 128 23.89 -14.21 -21.35
N SER A 129 22.58 -14.39 -21.44
CA SER A 129 21.63 -13.29 -21.56
C SER A 129 21.65 -12.41 -20.31
N ASP A 130 21.69 -13.03 -19.14
CA ASP A 130 21.69 -12.38 -17.83
C ASP A 130 23.02 -11.65 -17.59
N TYR A 131 24.16 -12.32 -17.76
CA TYR A 131 25.48 -11.67 -17.73
C TYR A 131 25.59 -10.52 -18.73
N ALA A 132 25.20 -10.74 -20.00
CA ALA A 132 25.35 -9.71 -21.03
C ALA A 132 24.47 -8.49 -20.75
N TRP A 133 23.29 -8.71 -20.16
CA TRP A 133 22.42 -7.64 -19.70
C TRP A 133 23.06 -6.88 -18.54
N ALA A 134 23.45 -7.55 -17.45
CA ALA A 134 24.07 -6.94 -16.28
C ALA A 134 25.34 -6.17 -16.63
N ALA A 135 26.24 -6.77 -17.42
CA ALA A 135 27.45 -6.11 -17.91
C ALA A 135 27.14 -4.88 -18.77
N SER A 136 26.07 -4.91 -19.57
CA SER A 136 25.66 -3.76 -20.40
C SER A 136 25.15 -2.56 -19.58
N GLN A 137 24.71 -2.79 -18.34
CA GLN A 137 24.39 -1.71 -17.39
C GLN A 137 25.65 -1.06 -16.79
N LYS A 138 26.82 -1.69 -16.97
CA LYS A 138 28.13 -1.19 -16.53
C LYS A 138 28.96 -0.77 -17.76
N THR A 139 30.29 -0.76 -17.63
CA THR A 139 31.18 -0.57 -18.78
C THR A 139 31.59 -1.93 -19.35
N ARG A 140 30.71 -2.54 -20.17
CA ARG A 140 31.07 -3.76 -20.91
C ARG A 140 32.05 -3.45 -22.05
N SER A 141 33.18 -4.14 -22.08
CA SER A 141 34.24 -3.94 -23.08
C SER A 141 34.83 -5.27 -23.55
N THR A 142 34.97 -5.45 -24.87
CA THR A 142 35.73 -6.58 -25.38
C THR A 142 37.21 -6.39 -25.06
N ILE A 143 37.79 -7.32 -24.32
CA ILE A 143 39.20 -7.30 -23.96
C ILE A 143 40.06 -7.67 -25.16
N THR A 144 41.29 -7.16 -25.19
CA THR A 144 42.27 -7.50 -26.23
C THR A 144 43.52 -8.14 -25.61
N PRO A 145 44.26 -8.99 -26.33
CA PRO A 145 45.52 -9.58 -25.85
C PRO A 145 46.63 -8.57 -25.51
N PHE A 146 46.43 -7.26 -25.73
CA PHE A 146 47.36 -6.20 -25.33
C PHE A 146 46.87 -5.38 -24.14
N THR A 147 45.77 -5.81 -23.51
CA THR A 147 45.17 -5.11 -22.38
C THR A 147 45.95 -5.43 -21.12
N ASP A 148 46.46 -4.40 -20.47
CA ASP A 148 47.13 -4.48 -19.18
C ASP A 148 46.29 -3.72 -18.15
N ILE A 149 45.76 -4.43 -17.16
CA ILE A 149 44.98 -3.86 -16.06
C ILE A 149 45.94 -3.57 -14.90
N ALA A 150 46.22 -2.30 -14.66
CA ALA A 150 47.01 -1.87 -13.52
C ALA A 150 46.13 -1.84 -12.26
N LEU A 151 46.07 -2.95 -11.53
CA LEU A 151 45.22 -3.08 -10.35
C LEU A 151 45.74 -2.26 -9.16
N GLY A 152 46.99 -1.81 -9.17
CA GLY A 152 47.55 -0.95 -8.13
C GLY A 152 48.48 -1.70 -7.16
N GLY A 153 49.22 -0.95 -6.33
CA GLY A 153 50.21 -1.54 -5.43
C GLY A 153 51.38 -2.26 -6.12
N GLY A 154 51.52 -2.15 -7.45
CA GLY A 154 52.50 -2.89 -8.26
C GLY A 154 51.96 -4.15 -8.94
N VAL A 155 50.66 -4.44 -8.78
CA VAL A 155 49.98 -5.57 -9.44
C VAL A 155 49.53 -5.17 -10.84
N VAL A 156 49.82 -6.01 -11.83
CA VAL A 156 49.38 -5.86 -13.23
C VAL A 156 48.78 -7.17 -13.70
N VAL A 157 47.62 -7.13 -14.35
CA VAL A 157 46.98 -8.28 -14.98
C VAL A 157 47.07 -8.12 -16.49
N GLU A 158 47.79 -9.01 -17.15
CA GLU A 158 48.09 -8.96 -18.58
C GLU A 158 47.24 -9.99 -19.33
N CYS A 159 46.45 -9.56 -20.32
CA CYS A 159 45.72 -10.49 -21.19
C CYS A 159 46.67 -11.13 -22.22
N TYR A 160 46.51 -12.43 -22.47
CA TYR A 160 47.38 -13.21 -23.37
C TYR A 160 46.67 -13.80 -24.59
N THR A 161 45.42 -14.24 -24.42
CA THR A 161 44.58 -14.74 -25.52
C THR A 161 43.19 -14.15 -25.44
N VAL A 162 42.55 -13.92 -26.59
CA VAL A 162 41.10 -13.66 -26.73
C VAL A 162 40.67 -14.11 -28.12
N ASN A 163 39.65 -14.97 -28.25
CA ASN A 163 39.15 -15.43 -29.56
C ASN A 163 40.22 -16.07 -30.48
N GLY A 164 41.30 -16.62 -29.90
CA GLY A 164 42.46 -17.14 -30.64
C GLY A 164 43.49 -16.09 -31.04
N ASP A 165 43.26 -14.79 -30.84
CA ASP A 165 44.28 -13.75 -30.98
C ASP A 165 45.25 -13.79 -29.79
N LEU A 166 46.55 -13.67 -30.04
CA LEU A 166 47.61 -13.74 -29.04
C LEU A 166 48.30 -12.39 -28.78
N ARG A 167 48.91 -12.24 -27.61
CA ARG A 167 49.62 -11.03 -27.15
C ARG A 167 50.79 -10.57 -28.03
N ASP A 168 51.34 -11.42 -28.89
CA ASP A 168 52.37 -11.01 -29.87
C ASP A 168 51.78 -10.54 -31.21
N GLY A 169 50.45 -10.55 -31.34
CA GLY A 169 49.70 -10.21 -32.55
C GLY A 169 49.55 -11.37 -33.54
N SER A 170 50.00 -12.58 -33.20
CA SER A 170 49.66 -13.80 -33.94
C SER A 170 48.24 -14.26 -33.62
N THR A 171 47.70 -15.18 -34.43
CA THR A 171 46.31 -15.64 -34.35
C THR A 171 46.21 -17.14 -34.61
N VAL A 172 45.41 -17.84 -33.81
CA VAL A 172 45.03 -19.25 -33.97
C VAL A 172 43.56 -19.32 -34.38
N ASP A 173 43.24 -20.07 -35.45
CA ASP A 173 41.86 -20.21 -35.91
C ASP A 173 41.08 -21.18 -35.01
N VAL A 174 40.20 -20.62 -34.19
CA VAL A 174 39.35 -21.37 -33.25
C VAL A 174 37.96 -21.68 -33.81
N THR A 175 37.59 -21.13 -34.98
CA THR A 175 36.22 -21.22 -35.52
C THR A 175 35.79 -22.65 -35.90
N GLY A 176 36.76 -23.55 -36.10
CA GLY A 176 36.54 -24.96 -36.37
C GLY A 176 36.67 -25.89 -35.16
N SER A 177 36.91 -25.35 -33.95
CA SER A 177 37.08 -26.16 -32.74
C SER A 177 35.76 -26.82 -32.33
N GLY A 178 35.81 -28.09 -31.91
CA GLY A 178 34.65 -28.81 -31.38
C GLY A 178 34.10 -28.23 -30.07
N GLN A 179 34.93 -27.47 -29.34
CA GLN A 179 34.59 -26.69 -28.15
C GLN A 179 35.02 -25.25 -28.39
N PHE A 180 34.33 -24.59 -29.33
CA PHE A 180 34.66 -23.22 -29.75
C PHE A 180 34.75 -22.25 -28.57
N GLU A 181 33.80 -22.31 -27.64
CA GLU A 181 33.70 -21.36 -26.52
C GLU A 181 34.95 -21.41 -25.65
N ASN A 182 35.34 -22.61 -25.23
CA ASN A 182 36.56 -22.92 -24.48
C ASN A 182 37.84 -22.50 -25.26
N SER A 183 37.90 -22.80 -26.57
CA SER A 183 39.04 -22.39 -27.40
C SER A 183 39.15 -20.87 -27.59
N ALA A 184 38.03 -20.14 -27.49
CA ALA A 184 37.97 -18.69 -27.64
C ALA A 184 38.25 -17.93 -26.33
N ALA A 185 38.54 -18.63 -25.23
CA ALA A 185 38.66 -18.07 -23.90
C ALA A 185 39.70 -16.94 -23.79
N VAL A 186 39.37 -15.97 -22.95
CA VAL A 186 40.29 -14.97 -22.44
C VAL A 186 41.23 -15.65 -21.46
N SER A 187 42.54 -15.48 -21.66
CA SER A 187 43.54 -15.86 -20.65
C SER A 187 44.31 -14.65 -20.15
N VAL A 188 44.74 -14.70 -18.89
CA VAL A 188 45.50 -13.64 -18.24
C VAL A 188 46.65 -14.18 -17.40
N VAL A 189 47.65 -13.31 -17.19
CA VAL A 189 48.70 -13.51 -16.19
C VAL A 189 48.64 -12.37 -15.18
N VAL A 190 48.50 -12.70 -13.90
CA VAL A 190 48.62 -11.74 -12.79
C VAL A 190 50.09 -11.64 -12.40
N ARG A 191 50.67 -10.43 -12.37
CA ARG A 191 52.08 -10.20 -12.02
C ARG A 191 52.23 -9.27 -10.82
N TYR A 192 53.11 -9.63 -9.88
CA TYR A 192 53.50 -8.80 -8.74
C TYR A 192 54.97 -9.03 -8.34
N GLY A 193 55.86 -8.15 -8.78
CA GLY A 193 57.30 -8.34 -8.56
C GLY A 193 57.83 -9.51 -9.38
N ASN A 194 58.39 -10.51 -8.72
CA ASN A 194 58.77 -11.78 -9.35
C ASN A 194 57.61 -12.78 -9.39
N PHE A 195 56.52 -12.53 -8.66
CA PHE A 195 55.43 -13.48 -8.54
C PHE A 195 54.46 -13.41 -9.71
N ASP A 196 54.04 -14.55 -10.27
CA ASP A 196 53.05 -14.62 -11.34
C ASP A 196 52.12 -15.85 -11.34
N VAL A 197 50.90 -15.63 -11.85
CA VAL A 197 49.82 -16.64 -11.87
C VAL A 197 49.18 -16.69 -13.25
N TRP A 198 49.11 -17.88 -13.84
CA TRP A 198 48.36 -18.15 -15.06
C TRP A 198 46.90 -18.50 -14.76
N ILE A 199 45.97 -17.82 -15.43
CA ILE A 199 44.53 -18.11 -15.41
C ILE A 199 44.03 -18.16 -16.86
N GLY A 200 43.66 -19.34 -17.33
CA GLY A 200 43.28 -19.57 -18.73
C GLY A 200 41.82 -19.86 -19.00
N GLY A 201 40.97 -19.90 -17.96
CA GLY A 201 39.61 -20.45 -18.07
C GLY A 201 39.66 -21.84 -18.71
N ASP A 202 38.90 -22.05 -19.78
CA ASP A 202 38.82 -23.36 -20.43
C ASP A 202 39.72 -23.55 -21.65
N LEU A 203 40.81 -22.77 -21.75
CA LEU A 203 41.67 -22.77 -22.93
C LEU A 203 42.11 -24.18 -23.35
N THR A 204 41.92 -24.49 -24.63
CA THR A 204 42.14 -25.84 -25.16
C THR A 204 43.52 -26.03 -25.78
N GLY A 205 44.03 -27.27 -25.74
CA GLY A 205 45.38 -27.62 -26.19
C GLY A 205 45.56 -29.02 -26.79
N ASN A 206 44.50 -29.82 -26.93
CA ASN A 206 44.61 -31.22 -27.36
C ASN A 206 43.77 -31.57 -28.61
N PRO A 207 44.35 -31.44 -29.83
CA PRO A 207 43.64 -31.74 -31.08
C PRO A 207 43.13 -33.17 -31.23
N ASP A 208 43.69 -34.14 -30.50
CA ASP A 208 43.20 -35.52 -30.52
C ASP A 208 41.80 -35.66 -29.89
N GLN A 209 41.34 -34.65 -29.13
CA GLN A 209 39.99 -34.54 -28.61
C GLN A 209 39.05 -33.69 -29.50
N GLY A 210 39.51 -33.26 -30.68
CA GLY A 210 38.70 -32.47 -31.62
C GLY A 210 38.61 -30.98 -31.30
N VAL A 211 39.49 -30.46 -30.45
CA VAL A 211 39.59 -29.03 -30.09
C VAL A 211 40.82 -28.38 -30.73
N THR A 212 40.85 -27.05 -30.84
CA THR A 212 42.03 -26.34 -31.36
C THR A 212 43.14 -26.27 -30.30
N ASP A 213 44.40 -26.41 -30.72
CA ASP A 213 45.57 -26.24 -29.84
C ASP A 213 45.97 -24.76 -29.76
N VAL A 214 45.45 -24.06 -28.75
CA VAL A 214 45.84 -22.68 -28.44
C VAL A 214 46.98 -22.65 -27.42
N GLU A 215 46.97 -23.61 -26.48
CA GLU A 215 47.98 -23.75 -25.43
C GLU A 215 49.42 -23.81 -25.95
N SER A 216 49.71 -24.62 -26.99
CA SER A 216 51.08 -24.72 -27.52
C SER A 216 51.61 -23.40 -28.09
N GLU A 217 50.73 -22.57 -28.64
CA GLU A 217 51.08 -21.30 -29.29
C GLU A 217 51.23 -20.16 -28.27
N VAL A 218 50.42 -20.15 -27.20
CA VAL A 218 50.54 -19.14 -26.13
C VAL A 218 51.67 -19.45 -25.15
N ALA A 219 51.99 -20.72 -24.90
CA ALA A 219 53.04 -21.16 -23.97
C ALA A 219 54.36 -20.35 -24.04
N PRO A 220 55.00 -20.16 -25.21
CA PRO A 220 56.27 -19.42 -25.30
C PRO A 220 56.14 -17.92 -25.02
N LEU A 221 54.92 -17.36 -25.08
CA LEU A 221 54.67 -15.95 -24.77
C LEU A 221 54.58 -15.72 -23.26
N VAL A 222 54.05 -16.71 -22.54
CA VAL A 222 53.85 -16.69 -21.08
C VAL A 222 55.18 -16.94 -20.37
N GLY A 223 55.83 -18.06 -20.70
CA GLY A 223 57.04 -18.52 -20.02
C GLY A 223 56.73 -19.26 -18.72
N ASP A 224 57.72 -19.23 -17.81
CA ASP A 224 57.66 -19.79 -16.44
C ASP A 224 56.62 -19.02 -15.61
N VAL A 225 55.86 -19.70 -14.75
CA VAL A 225 54.92 -19.04 -13.81
C VAL A 225 54.90 -19.74 -12.45
N ASP A 226 54.61 -19.05 -11.35
CA ASP A 226 54.56 -19.69 -10.02
C ASP A 226 53.32 -20.57 -9.80
N ILE A 227 52.16 -20.09 -10.25
CA ILE A 227 50.87 -20.76 -10.06
C ILE A 227 50.18 -20.98 -11.40
N TYR A 228 49.75 -22.22 -11.63
CA TYR A 228 48.94 -22.63 -12.76
C TYR A 228 47.51 -22.96 -12.31
N THR A 229 46.54 -22.13 -12.67
CA THR A 229 45.13 -22.55 -12.59
C THR A 229 44.82 -23.45 -13.78
N PHE A 230 44.40 -24.69 -13.50
CA PHE A 230 44.20 -25.72 -14.50
C PHE A 230 43.21 -25.27 -15.56
N ASN A 231 43.63 -25.30 -16.82
CA ASN A 231 42.75 -24.96 -17.93
C ASN A 231 41.66 -26.03 -18.05
N HIS A 232 40.43 -25.62 -18.29
CA HIS A 232 39.27 -26.51 -18.49
C HIS A 232 39.16 -27.51 -17.35
N HIS A 233 39.37 -27.04 -16.12
CA HIS A 233 39.25 -27.84 -14.90
C HIS A 233 40.16 -29.09 -14.91
N GLY A 234 41.19 -29.13 -15.75
CA GLY A 234 42.04 -30.31 -15.96
C GLY A 234 41.43 -31.41 -16.85
N SER A 235 40.58 -31.03 -17.81
CA SER A 235 40.06 -31.90 -18.86
C SER A 235 41.17 -32.53 -19.72
N ARG A 236 40.83 -33.58 -20.48
CA ARG A 236 41.68 -34.16 -21.53
C ARG A 236 41.88 -33.22 -22.72
N THR A 237 41.05 -32.20 -22.87
CA THR A 237 41.10 -31.22 -23.97
C THR A 237 42.18 -30.16 -23.79
N SER A 238 42.77 -30.05 -22.59
CA SER A 238 43.69 -28.99 -22.18
C SER A 238 44.98 -29.54 -21.53
N SER A 239 45.74 -28.63 -20.93
CA SER A 239 46.97 -28.85 -20.15
C SER A 239 47.99 -29.69 -20.91
N ASN A 240 48.25 -29.41 -22.19
CA ASN A 240 49.10 -30.25 -23.03
C ASN A 240 50.58 -30.24 -22.59
N ALA A 241 51.36 -31.20 -23.09
CA ALA A 241 52.74 -31.38 -22.63
C ALA A 241 53.66 -30.19 -22.99
N THR A 242 53.44 -29.54 -24.13
CA THR A 242 54.21 -28.35 -24.55
C THR A 242 53.97 -27.21 -23.58
N PHE A 243 52.71 -26.97 -23.24
CA PHE A 243 52.29 -25.90 -22.34
C PHE A 243 52.82 -26.11 -20.92
N LEU A 244 52.55 -27.26 -20.30
CA LEU A 244 53.00 -27.55 -18.93
C LEU A 244 54.53 -27.57 -18.79
N SER A 245 55.26 -28.06 -19.80
CA SER A 245 56.74 -28.05 -19.76
C SER A 245 57.38 -26.69 -20.02
N THR A 246 56.59 -25.73 -20.52
CA THR A 246 57.01 -24.33 -20.69
C THR A 246 56.70 -23.51 -19.43
N LEU A 247 55.50 -23.69 -18.87
CA LEU A 247 55.04 -22.98 -17.66
C LEU A 247 55.77 -23.39 -16.40
N LYS A 248 56.13 -24.67 -16.26
CA LYS A 248 56.90 -25.20 -15.11
C LYS A 248 56.41 -24.79 -13.72
N ALA A 249 55.11 -24.56 -13.58
CA ALA A 249 54.56 -24.04 -12.33
C ALA A 249 54.86 -24.89 -11.11
N GLU A 250 55.24 -24.22 -10.02
CA GLU A 250 55.48 -24.82 -8.71
C GLU A 250 54.18 -25.33 -8.09
N VAL A 251 53.06 -24.66 -8.34
CA VAL A 251 51.74 -25.01 -7.81
C VAL A 251 50.68 -25.02 -8.91
N GLY A 252 49.88 -26.08 -8.93
CA GLY A 252 48.72 -26.22 -9.79
C GLY A 252 47.42 -26.26 -8.99
N ILE A 253 46.44 -25.43 -9.36
CA ILE A 253 45.14 -25.33 -8.68
C ILE A 253 44.03 -25.76 -9.65
N SER A 254 43.22 -26.74 -9.23
CA SER A 254 42.06 -27.23 -9.98
C SER A 254 40.77 -26.92 -9.24
N GLN A 255 39.86 -26.20 -9.92
CA GLN A 255 38.59 -25.74 -9.35
C GLN A 255 37.46 -26.74 -9.67
N ASN A 256 37.51 -27.89 -9.01
CA ASN A 256 36.50 -28.94 -9.18
C ASN A 256 36.49 -30.00 -8.08
N SER A 257 35.30 -30.39 -7.63
CA SER A 257 35.08 -31.37 -6.58
C SER A 257 35.14 -32.80 -7.08
N ALA A 258 35.44 -33.77 -6.23
CA ALA A 258 35.44 -35.18 -6.62
C ALA A 258 34.04 -35.71 -7.01
N GLY A 259 32.99 -34.96 -6.66
CA GLY A 259 31.60 -35.25 -7.02
C GLY A 259 31.19 -34.78 -8.42
N ASN A 260 32.01 -33.98 -9.13
CA ASN A 260 31.59 -33.37 -10.40
C ASN A 260 31.23 -34.42 -11.46
N GLY A 261 30.19 -34.13 -12.24
CA GLY A 261 29.65 -35.04 -13.25
C GLY A 261 30.55 -35.25 -14.49
N PHE A 262 31.61 -34.47 -14.65
CA PHE A 262 32.50 -34.49 -15.80
C PHE A 262 33.72 -35.41 -15.60
N GLY A 263 33.98 -35.83 -14.36
CA GLY A 263 35.16 -36.62 -14.01
C GLY A 263 36.46 -35.82 -14.21
N HIS A 264 36.39 -34.50 -14.03
CA HIS A 264 37.54 -33.62 -13.97
C HIS A 264 38.09 -33.56 -12.53
N PRO A 265 39.37 -33.25 -12.30
CA PRO A 265 40.41 -33.22 -13.31
C PRO A 265 40.69 -34.64 -13.76
N ASN A 266 41.02 -34.82 -15.04
CA ASN A 266 41.34 -36.16 -15.52
C ASN A 266 42.71 -36.59 -15.01
N THR A 267 42.82 -37.84 -14.55
CA THR A 267 44.05 -38.46 -14.02
C THR A 267 45.26 -38.28 -14.93
N GLU A 268 45.06 -38.38 -16.25
CA GLU A 268 46.12 -38.20 -17.25
C GLU A 268 46.65 -36.77 -17.30
N THR A 269 45.78 -35.78 -17.09
CA THR A 269 46.12 -34.36 -17.05
C THR A 269 46.90 -34.05 -15.77
N VAL A 270 46.42 -34.51 -14.61
CA VAL A 270 47.15 -34.40 -13.33
C VAL A 270 48.51 -35.11 -13.38
N THR A 271 48.55 -36.33 -13.92
CA THR A 271 49.81 -37.10 -14.06
C THR A 271 50.80 -36.37 -14.96
N ARG A 272 50.33 -35.67 -16.00
CA ARG A 272 51.18 -34.89 -16.89
C ARG A 272 51.77 -33.68 -16.17
N PHE A 273 50.97 -32.99 -15.35
CA PHE A 273 51.43 -31.88 -14.51
C PHE A 273 52.45 -32.35 -13.46
N LEU A 274 52.13 -33.37 -12.66
CA LEU A 274 53.07 -33.93 -11.68
C LEU A 274 54.32 -34.57 -12.31
N GLY A 275 54.28 -34.84 -13.61
CA GLY A 275 55.42 -35.32 -14.39
C GLY A 275 56.35 -34.21 -14.89
N THR A 276 56.00 -32.93 -14.71
CA THR A 276 56.92 -31.81 -14.98
C THR A 276 57.89 -31.62 -13.80
N ASN A 277 58.91 -30.80 -14.02
CA ASN A 277 59.72 -30.28 -12.94
C ASN A 277 59.64 -28.76 -12.97
N ASP A 278 59.58 -28.16 -11.80
CA ASP A 278 59.65 -26.72 -11.63
C ASP A 278 61.02 -26.14 -12.05
N SER A 279 61.15 -24.82 -11.94
CA SER A 279 62.39 -24.08 -12.23
C SER A 279 63.60 -24.57 -11.40
N PHE A 280 63.37 -25.21 -10.25
CA PHE A 280 64.37 -25.76 -9.32
C PHE A 280 64.61 -27.28 -9.46
N GLY A 281 63.85 -27.97 -10.32
CA GLY A 281 63.96 -29.41 -10.53
C GLY A 281 63.16 -30.27 -9.55
N MET A 282 62.21 -29.68 -8.81
CA MET A 282 61.30 -30.36 -7.90
C MET A 282 60.00 -30.73 -8.61
N THR A 283 59.32 -31.74 -8.07
CA THR A 283 57.96 -32.09 -8.49
C THR A 283 56.98 -31.03 -7.99
N PRO A 284 56.08 -30.51 -8.84
CA PRO A 284 55.16 -29.47 -8.44
C PRO A 284 54.06 -29.97 -7.49
N ILE A 285 53.40 -29.03 -6.83
CA ILE A 285 52.32 -29.28 -5.88
C ILE A 285 50.98 -29.19 -6.62
N PHE A 286 50.10 -30.17 -6.41
CA PHE A 286 48.74 -30.17 -6.95
C PHE A 286 47.71 -29.97 -5.84
N ILE A 287 46.80 -29.00 -6.05
CA ILE A 287 45.69 -28.65 -5.17
C ILE A 287 44.39 -28.80 -5.97
N GLN A 288 43.43 -29.52 -5.40
CA GLN A 288 42.08 -29.67 -5.95
C GLN A 288 41.07 -29.18 -4.90
N GLN A 289 40.09 -28.37 -5.31
CA GLN A 289 38.98 -27.94 -4.46
C GLN A 289 38.01 -29.13 -4.21
N ASN A 290 37.51 -29.31 -2.98
CA ASN A 290 36.58 -30.38 -2.57
C ASN A 290 36.85 -31.82 -3.13
N PRO A 291 37.99 -32.48 -2.83
CA PRO A 291 38.37 -33.79 -3.39
C PRO A 291 37.58 -35.00 -2.84
N GLY A 292 36.52 -34.80 -2.04
CA GLY A 292 35.69 -35.87 -1.51
C GLY A 292 36.40 -36.87 -0.57
N ASN A 293 35.65 -37.89 -0.12
CA ASN A 293 36.16 -38.90 0.82
C ASN A 293 37.15 -39.86 0.12
N PRO A 294 38.39 -40.03 0.61
CA PRO A 294 39.43 -40.88 0.00
C PRO A 294 39.12 -42.40 0.00
N THR A 295 37.89 -42.79 0.35
CA THR A 295 37.37 -44.16 0.27
C THR A 295 36.25 -44.34 -0.75
N ASP A 296 35.82 -43.28 -1.44
CA ASP A 296 34.92 -43.38 -2.59
C ASP A 296 35.67 -43.98 -3.79
N THR A 297 34.96 -44.76 -4.59
CA THR A 297 35.51 -45.54 -5.72
C THR A 297 35.05 -44.99 -7.07
N ARG A 298 34.48 -43.77 -7.09
CA ARG A 298 33.90 -43.14 -8.28
C ARG A 298 34.85 -42.19 -9.01
N SER A 299 35.78 -41.54 -8.30
CA SER A 299 37.02 -40.96 -8.83
C SER A 299 38.16 -41.97 -8.63
N ASP A 300 39.15 -42.00 -9.51
CA ASP A 300 40.32 -42.86 -9.31
C ASP A 300 41.35 -42.20 -8.37
N ASP A 301 40.97 -41.98 -7.12
CA ASP A 301 41.69 -41.34 -5.97
C ASP A 301 43.08 -41.94 -5.60
N THR A 302 43.74 -42.64 -6.51
CA THR A 302 45.00 -43.36 -6.27
C THR A 302 46.27 -42.53 -6.46
N LEU A 303 46.18 -41.23 -6.77
CA LEU A 303 47.36 -40.35 -6.82
C LEU A 303 47.65 -39.78 -5.42
N ALA A 304 48.54 -40.46 -4.71
CA ALA A 304 48.95 -40.24 -3.32
C ALA A 304 49.68 -38.89 -3.01
N THR A 305 49.50 -37.86 -3.82
CA THR A 305 50.13 -36.53 -3.68
C THR A 305 49.15 -35.36 -3.74
N ALA A 306 47.85 -35.61 -3.57
CA ALA A 306 46.86 -34.55 -3.37
C ALA A 306 47.09 -33.87 -2.00
N ILE A 307 47.21 -32.54 -2.01
CA ILE A 307 47.11 -31.72 -0.79
C ILE A 307 45.66 -31.24 -0.66
N ALA A 308 45.17 -31.26 0.57
CA ALA A 308 43.78 -31.29 1.03
C ALA A 308 42.78 -30.25 0.48
N ASP A 309 41.55 -30.76 0.41
CA ASP A 309 40.22 -30.21 0.74
C ASP A 309 40.14 -28.87 1.50
N PRO A 310 39.70 -27.78 0.84
CA PRO A 310 39.29 -26.54 1.48
C PRO A 310 37.81 -26.49 1.91
N ASP A 311 36.94 -27.40 1.45
CA ASP A 311 35.49 -27.19 1.47
C ASP A 311 34.71 -28.50 1.64
N ASP A 312 34.22 -28.71 2.87
CA ASP A 312 32.87 -29.24 3.03
C ASP A 312 32.09 -28.12 3.71
N VAL A 313 31.34 -27.39 2.87
CA VAL A 313 30.19 -26.47 3.04
C VAL A 313 30.38 -25.00 3.46
N ASP A 314 30.09 -24.14 2.46
CA ASP A 314 29.44 -22.81 2.47
C ASP A 314 29.90 -21.82 3.55
N GLU A 315 31.09 -21.21 3.44
CA GLU A 315 31.39 -19.94 4.14
C GLU A 315 32.54 -19.09 3.53
N PRO A 316 32.34 -17.77 3.33
CA PRO A 316 33.40 -16.80 3.09
C PRO A 316 34.21 -16.54 4.39
N PHE A 317 35.54 -16.70 4.32
CA PHE A 317 36.54 -16.33 5.35
C PHE A 317 36.91 -17.34 6.45
N GLY A 318 37.08 -18.62 6.10
CA GLY A 318 37.93 -19.53 6.87
C GLY A 318 39.38 -19.03 6.93
N LEU A 319 39.94 -18.82 8.14
CA LEU A 319 41.36 -18.51 8.27
C LEU A 319 42.20 -19.79 8.02
N PRO A 320 43.21 -19.70 7.16
CA PRO A 320 43.73 -20.83 6.39
C PRO A 320 44.86 -21.65 7.02
N GLY A 321 44.86 -22.94 6.68
CA GLY A 321 46.06 -23.75 6.47
C GLY A 321 47.15 -22.98 5.73
N THR A 322 48.30 -22.68 6.35
CA THR A 322 49.36 -21.89 5.69
C THR A 322 50.49 -22.78 5.17
N MET A 323 50.61 -22.90 3.86
CA MET A 323 51.79 -23.46 3.19
C MET A 323 52.68 -22.32 2.71
N THR A 324 53.94 -22.30 3.12
CA THR A 324 54.92 -21.37 2.53
C THR A 324 55.59 -22.05 1.35
N VAL A 325 55.36 -21.53 0.16
CA VAL A 325 56.05 -21.95 -1.06
C VAL A 325 57.17 -20.95 -1.32
N ILE A 326 58.36 -21.46 -1.62
CA ILE A 326 59.50 -20.64 -2.04
C ILE A 326 59.62 -20.83 -3.53
N SER A 327 59.43 -19.75 -4.29
CA SER A 327 59.63 -19.73 -5.72
C SER A 327 60.46 -18.51 -6.11
N ASP A 328 61.36 -18.67 -7.09
CA ASP A 328 62.17 -17.60 -7.69
C ASP A 328 62.88 -16.63 -6.72
N GLY A 329 63.21 -17.13 -5.52
CA GLY A 329 63.93 -16.39 -4.48
C GLY A 329 63.06 -15.58 -3.53
N ASP A 330 61.74 -15.58 -3.73
CA ASP A 330 60.73 -14.99 -2.85
C ASP A 330 59.88 -16.10 -2.18
N SER A 331 59.16 -15.77 -1.10
CA SER A 331 58.29 -16.72 -0.42
C SER A 331 56.86 -16.20 -0.39
N TYR A 332 55.89 -17.01 -0.81
CA TYR A 332 54.47 -16.71 -0.72
C TYR A 332 53.75 -17.74 0.14
N GLN A 333 52.60 -17.33 0.66
CA GLN A 333 51.78 -18.13 1.56
C GLN A 333 50.51 -18.54 0.82
N ILE A 334 50.29 -19.84 0.70
CA ILE A 334 49.01 -20.40 0.28
C ILE A 334 48.19 -20.66 1.52
N PHE A 335 46.93 -20.33 1.38
CA PHE A 335 45.96 -20.26 2.44
C PHE A 335 44.73 -21.10 2.05
N GLY A 336 44.50 -22.26 2.66
CA GLY A 336 43.32 -23.11 2.39
C GLY A 336 42.46 -23.38 3.62
N GLY A 337 41.14 -23.56 3.44
CA GLY A 337 40.27 -24.17 4.45
C GLY A 337 40.80 -25.55 4.89
N ALA A 338 40.51 -25.96 6.13
CA ALA A 338 40.78 -27.28 6.74
C ALA A 338 41.94 -28.16 6.18
N MET A 339 43.20 -27.72 6.28
CA MET A 339 44.35 -28.62 6.04
C MET A 339 44.48 -29.70 7.13
N ALA A 340 44.20 -30.97 6.81
CA ALA A 340 44.69 -32.09 7.62
C ALA A 340 46.23 -32.22 7.43
N PRO A 341 47.05 -32.30 8.50
CA PRO A 341 48.50 -32.41 8.36
C PRO A 341 48.89 -33.75 7.72
N ILE A 342 49.41 -33.71 6.49
CA ILE A 342 50.21 -34.81 5.93
C ILE A 342 51.61 -34.71 6.53
N GLU A 343 52.02 -35.75 7.27
CA GLU A 343 53.44 -35.94 7.61
C GLU A 343 54.24 -36.11 6.31
N LEU A 344 54.86 -35.04 5.83
CA LEU A 344 55.97 -35.17 4.89
C LEU A 344 57.11 -35.92 5.60
N PRO A 345 57.81 -36.84 4.92
CA PRO A 345 58.96 -37.53 5.51
C PRO A 345 59.92 -36.48 6.05
N ALA A 346 60.18 -36.56 7.36
CA ALA A 346 60.97 -35.60 8.11
C ALA A 346 62.26 -35.23 7.38
N ASP A 347 62.33 -34.01 6.83
CA ASP A 347 63.61 -33.35 6.61
C ASP A 347 63.87 -32.33 7.71
N SER A 348 65.08 -32.46 8.21
CA SER A 348 65.67 -31.88 9.39
C SER A 348 65.93 -30.39 9.24
N GLY A 349 64.98 -29.58 9.72
CA GLY A 349 65.30 -28.30 10.35
C GLY A 349 64.64 -27.09 9.73
N LEU A 350 63.50 -26.73 10.33
CA LEU A 350 63.03 -25.41 10.76
C LEU A 350 61.49 -25.45 10.73
N GLY A 351 60.93 -26.36 11.54
CA GLY A 351 59.48 -26.52 11.65
C GLY A 351 58.87 -25.44 12.53
N THR A 352 57.88 -24.73 11.99
CA THR A 352 56.84 -24.06 12.76
C THR A 352 55.54 -24.80 12.50
N LEU A 353 55.11 -25.60 13.48
CA LEU A 353 53.73 -26.05 13.59
C LEU A 353 52.88 -24.82 13.91
N ALA A 354 51.91 -24.51 13.05
CA ALA A 354 50.86 -23.52 13.31
C ALA A 354 49.55 -24.27 13.62
N ASP A 355 48.90 -23.87 14.70
CA ASP A 355 47.54 -24.28 15.08
C ASP A 355 46.57 -23.27 14.42
N PHE A 356 45.53 -23.75 13.76
CA PHE A 356 44.61 -22.96 12.93
C PHE A 356 43.34 -22.57 13.70
N PRO A 357 42.67 -21.46 13.35
CA PRO A 357 41.39 -21.14 13.95
C PRO A 357 40.36 -22.23 13.60
N PRO A 358 39.41 -22.54 14.49
CA PRO A 358 38.41 -23.56 14.21
C PRO A 358 37.57 -23.22 12.98
N ALA A 359 37.39 -24.16 12.05
CA ALA A 359 36.45 -23.99 10.93
C ALA A 359 35.03 -24.37 11.37
N VAL A 360 34.03 -23.57 11.01
CA VAL A 360 32.61 -23.80 11.32
C VAL A 360 31.90 -24.07 9.99
N LEU A 361 31.35 -25.26 9.82
CA LEU A 361 30.88 -25.85 8.57
C LEU A 361 29.41 -26.25 8.71
N ALA A 362 28.67 -26.40 7.61
CA ALA A 362 27.37 -27.08 7.57
C ALA A 362 26.31 -26.43 8.47
N THR A 363 26.34 -25.10 8.59
CA THR A 363 25.44 -24.40 9.50
C THR A 363 24.01 -24.49 8.99
N SER A 364 23.23 -25.35 9.61
CA SER A 364 21.83 -25.57 9.29
C SER A 364 20.95 -25.25 10.48
N ARG A 365 19.70 -24.90 10.20
CA ARG A 365 18.69 -24.63 11.23
C ARG A 365 17.45 -25.49 11.00
N SER A 366 16.87 -25.97 12.09
CA SER A 366 15.59 -26.69 12.03
C SER A 366 14.66 -26.24 13.16
N PRO A 367 13.41 -25.83 12.85
CA PRO A 367 12.88 -25.59 11.49
C PRO A 367 13.54 -24.37 10.80
N LEU A 368 13.40 -24.26 9.46
CA LEU A 368 13.88 -23.09 8.70
C LEU A 368 13.13 -21.80 9.06
N VAL A 369 11.82 -21.92 9.27
CA VAL A 369 10.93 -20.84 9.74
C VAL A 369 10.10 -21.35 10.91
N PRO A 370 10.47 -21.05 12.17
CA PRO A 370 9.77 -21.55 13.35
C PRO A 370 8.37 -20.97 13.52
N ALA A 371 7.48 -21.74 14.14
CA ALA A 371 6.23 -21.20 14.69
C ALA A 371 6.53 -20.32 15.92
N ALA A 372 5.54 -19.53 16.35
CA ALA A 372 5.64 -18.75 17.58
C ALA A 372 6.02 -19.64 18.76
N SER A 373 6.95 -19.18 19.59
CA SER A 373 7.49 -19.90 20.75
C SER A 373 8.15 -21.26 20.43
N GLN A 374 8.36 -21.61 19.16
CA GLN A 374 9.10 -22.80 18.77
C GLN A 374 10.59 -22.50 18.78
N ALA A 375 11.35 -23.29 19.55
CA ALA A 375 12.81 -23.18 19.56
C ALA A 375 13.40 -23.67 18.23
N VAL A 376 14.50 -23.05 17.82
CA VAL A 376 15.26 -23.44 16.62
C VAL A 376 16.52 -24.16 17.06
N THR A 377 16.78 -25.33 16.48
CA THR A 377 18.05 -26.03 16.66
C THR A 377 18.97 -25.63 15.52
N VAL A 378 20.11 -25.04 15.87
CA VAL A 378 21.20 -24.75 14.94
C VAL A 378 22.23 -25.85 15.09
N SER A 379 22.61 -26.47 13.98
CA SER A 379 23.62 -27.53 13.91
C SER A 379 24.73 -27.10 12.97
N THR A 380 25.95 -27.48 13.30
CA THR A 380 27.15 -27.19 12.51
C THR A 380 28.17 -28.31 12.75
N ASP A 381 29.12 -28.47 11.85
CA ASP A 381 30.33 -29.23 12.08
C ASP A 381 31.50 -28.26 12.31
N VAL A 382 32.27 -28.47 13.39
CA VAL A 382 33.44 -27.66 13.73
C VAL A 382 34.69 -28.53 13.67
N VAL A 383 35.65 -28.13 12.84
CA VAL A 383 36.92 -28.82 12.63
C VAL A 383 38.06 -27.99 13.20
N ASP A 384 38.90 -28.61 14.03
CA ASP A 384 40.08 -27.97 14.60
C ASP A 384 41.16 -29.01 14.96
N SER A 385 42.42 -28.58 14.96
CA SER A 385 43.57 -29.38 15.35
C SER A 385 43.67 -29.57 16.88
N GLY A 386 43.04 -28.65 17.62
CA GLY A 386 42.95 -28.61 19.07
C GLY A 386 41.54 -28.86 19.63
N ALA A 387 41.34 -28.46 20.89
CA ALA A 387 40.03 -28.52 21.54
C ALA A 387 39.31 -27.18 21.38
N VAL A 388 38.03 -27.22 20.98
CA VAL A 388 37.24 -26.04 20.68
C VAL A 388 36.09 -25.81 21.66
N SER A 389 35.76 -24.56 21.88
CA SER A 389 34.54 -24.09 22.53
C SER A 389 33.66 -23.41 21.50
N VAL A 390 32.45 -23.95 21.28
CA VAL A 390 31.55 -23.49 20.23
C VAL A 390 30.36 -22.75 20.86
N TYR A 391 30.01 -21.61 20.30
CA TYR A 391 28.97 -20.70 20.76
C TYR A 391 28.04 -20.34 19.61
N LEU A 392 26.76 -20.14 19.91
CA LEU A 392 25.79 -19.56 19.00
C LEU A 392 25.55 -18.12 19.43
N ASP A 393 26.05 -17.18 18.64
CA ASP A 393 25.83 -15.75 18.82
C ASP A 393 24.54 -15.37 18.07
N TYR A 394 23.62 -14.66 18.73
CA TYR A 394 22.38 -14.25 18.10
C TYR A 394 21.88 -12.92 18.66
N ASP A 395 21.09 -12.22 17.87
CA ASP A 395 20.37 -11.02 18.25
C ASP A 395 18.87 -11.16 17.99
N LEU A 396 18.09 -10.36 18.70
CA LEU A 396 16.64 -10.26 18.57
C LEU A 396 16.32 -8.80 18.24
N ASP A 397 15.72 -8.56 17.08
CA ASP A 397 15.40 -7.23 16.56
C ASP A 397 16.61 -6.27 16.61
N GLY A 398 17.80 -6.78 16.23
CA GLY A 398 19.06 -6.04 16.26
C GLY A 398 19.72 -5.90 17.63
N VAL A 399 19.12 -6.45 18.70
CA VAL A 399 19.65 -6.42 20.06
C VAL A 399 20.38 -7.72 20.39
N ALA A 400 21.71 -7.64 20.48
CA ALA A 400 22.58 -8.78 20.78
C ALA A 400 22.22 -9.47 22.11
N GLN A 401 22.13 -10.80 22.08
CA GLN A 401 21.81 -11.63 23.23
C GLN A 401 23.06 -12.26 23.86
N THR A 402 22.88 -12.96 24.98
CA THR A 402 23.97 -13.73 25.58
C THR A 402 24.26 -14.97 24.72
N PRO A 403 25.51 -15.19 24.27
CA PRO A 403 25.86 -16.35 23.45
C PRO A 403 25.53 -17.68 24.12
N ILE A 404 25.00 -18.63 23.35
CA ILE A 404 24.63 -19.97 23.82
C ILE A 404 25.79 -20.92 23.57
N ALA A 405 26.31 -21.58 24.60
CA ALA A 405 27.32 -22.63 24.40
C ALA A 405 26.68 -23.84 23.71
N MET A 406 27.26 -24.27 22.59
CA MET A 406 26.79 -25.42 21.82
C MET A 406 27.33 -26.74 22.39
N THR A 407 26.57 -27.81 22.23
CA THR A 407 26.90 -29.15 22.74
C THR A 407 27.44 -30.02 21.61
N SER A 408 28.57 -30.68 21.83
CA SER A 408 29.13 -31.64 20.87
C SER A 408 28.28 -32.90 20.76
N GLY A 409 27.95 -33.32 19.54
CA GLY A 409 27.31 -34.59 19.20
C GLY A 409 28.28 -35.77 19.11
N GLY A 410 29.60 -35.51 19.21
CA GLY A 410 30.69 -36.45 18.93
C GLY A 410 31.27 -36.26 17.52
N GLY A 411 32.57 -36.47 17.37
CA GLY A 411 33.28 -36.10 16.13
C GLY A 411 33.42 -34.59 16.01
N THR A 412 33.11 -34.04 14.85
CA THR A 412 33.14 -32.61 14.52
C THR A 412 31.81 -31.91 14.80
N SER A 413 30.71 -32.62 15.06
CA SER A 413 29.38 -32.01 15.12
C SER A 413 29.04 -31.29 16.43
N TYR A 414 28.40 -30.12 16.33
CA TYR A 414 27.90 -29.29 17.42
C TYR A 414 26.45 -28.83 17.16
N SER A 415 25.67 -28.71 18.23
CA SER A 415 24.31 -28.18 18.16
C SER A 415 23.99 -27.24 19.33
N GLY A 416 23.18 -26.23 19.05
CA GLY A 416 22.69 -25.25 20.02
C GLY A 416 21.22 -24.95 19.73
N SER A 417 20.48 -24.44 20.72
CA SER A 417 19.07 -24.12 20.54
C SER A 417 18.78 -22.68 20.92
N ILE A 418 18.33 -21.89 19.94
CA ILE A 418 17.77 -20.56 20.17
C ILE A 418 16.37 -20.75 20.76
N PRO A 419 16.07 -20.16 21.94
CA PRO A 419 14.74 -20.22 22.53
C PRO A 419 13.67 -19.70 21.56
N GLY A 420 12.46 -20.24 21.66
CA GLY A 420 11.35 -19.76 20.85
C GLY A 420 11.01 -18.30 21.14
N GLN A 421 10.70 -17.56 20.07
CA GLN A 421 10.40 -16.13 20.11
C GLN A 421 8.92 -15.87 19.81
N ALA A 422 8.44 -14.66 20.13
CA ALA A 422 7.07 -14.26 19.81
C ALA A 422 6.89 -14.07 18.30
N ASP A 423 5.63 -13.98 17.84
CA ASP A 423 5.30 -13.66 16.45
C ASP A 423 5.99 -12.37 16.00
N GLY A 424 6.55 -12.37 14.79
CA GLY A 424 7.20 -11.23 14.15
C GLY A 424 8.59 -10.87 14.69
N THR A 425 9.12 -11.59 15.68
CA THR A 425 10.48 -11.30 16.20
C THR A 425 11.52 -11.65 15.13
N GLN A 426 12.38 -10.69 14.77
CA GLN A 426 13.52 -10.94 13.90
C GLN A 426 14.62 -11.62 14.70
N VAL A 427 15.10 -12.77 14.21
CA VAL A 427 16.26 -13.46 14.76
C VAL A 427 17.36 -13.48 13.72
N ARG A 428 18.51 -12.92 14.06
CA ARG A 428 19.75 -13.08 13.30
C ARG A 428 20.75 -13.83 14.16
N PHE A 429 21.44 -14.81 13.59
CA PHE A 429 22.39 -15.63 14.33
C PHE A 429 23.58 -16.04 13.48
N ARG A 430 24.67 -16.41 14.16
CA ARG A 430 25.84 -17.07 13.59
C ARG A 430 26.50 -17.97 14.64
N VAL A 431 27.22 -18.99 14.20
CA VAL A 431 28.02 -19.83 15.09
C VAL A 431 29.43 -19.27 15.21
N ARG A 432 30.01 -19.33 16.40
CA ARG A 432 31.37 -18.90 16.73
C ARG A 432 32.12 -20.00 17.48
N ALA A 433 33.21 -20.49 16.90
CA ALA A 433 34.09 -21.47 17.53
C ALA A 433 35.39 -20.81 18.00
N VAL A 434 35.90 -21.20 19.17
CA VAL A 434 37.10 -20.65 19.80
C VAL A 434 38.01 -21.78 20.27
N ASP A 435 39.26 -21.81 19.82
CA ASP A 435 40.26 -22.82 20.21
C ASP A 435 40.93 -22.53 21.57
N ALA A 436 41.90 -23.36 21.95
CA ALA A 436 42.70 -23.19 23.17
C ALA A 436 43.69 -22.00 23.10
N LEU A 437 43.97 -21.47 21.91
CA LEU A 437 44.85 -20.32 21.66
C LEU A 437 44.07 -19.00 21.51
N SER A 438 42.75 -19.02 21.71
CA SER A 438 41.83 -17.88 21.54
C SER A 438 41.68 -17.38 20.11
N GLN A 439 41.97 -18.22 19.13
CA GLN A 439 41.62 -17.98 17.73
C GLN A 439 40.13 -18.28 17.52
N VAL A 440 39.51 -17.59 16.54
CA VAL A 440 38.06 -17.59 16.35
C VAL A 440 37.70 -17.91 14.91
N GLY A 441 36.76 -18.83 14.70
CA GLY A 441 36.06 -19.02 13.42
C GLY A 441 34.56 -18.74 13.56
N LEU A 442 33.92 -18.32 12.46
CA LEU A 442 32.53 -17.90 12.40
C LEU A 442 31.82 -18.57 11.22
N SER A 443 30.50 -18.77 11.35
CA SER A 443 29.60 -18.98 10.19
C SER A 443 29.05 -17.63 9.68
N ALA A 444 28.42 -17.67 8.51
CA ALA A 444 27.58 -16.66 7.92
C ALA A 444 26.45 -16.33 8.88
N ALA A 445 26.01 -15.08 8.78
CA ALA A 445 24.83 -14.64 9.46
C ALA A 445 23.61 -15.20 8.73
N GLN A 446 22.80 -15.99 9.43
CA GLN A 446 21.50 -16.43 8.96
C GLN A 446 20.38 -15.72 9.71
N GLY A 447 19.21 -15.66 9.10
CA GLY A 447 18.08 -14.95 9.68
C GLY A 447 16.73 -15.61 9.42
N TYR A 448 15.80 -15.37 10.34
CA TYR A 448 14.40 -15.69 10.16
C TYR A 448 13.51 -14.80 11.04
N TYR A 449 12.24 -14.73 10.69
CA TYR A 449 11.19 -14.21 11.56
C TYR A 449 10.42 -15.35 12.22
N ALA A 450 10.17 -15.24 13.52
CA ALA A 450 9.42 -16.25 14.25
C ALA A 450 7.91 -16.08 14.06
N GLY A 451 7.19 -17.20 13.89
CA GLY A 451 5.73 -17.19 13.89
C GLY A 451 5.11 -16.63 12.61
N VAL A 452 3.93 -16.02 12.69
CA VAL A 452 3.29 -15.31 11.56
C VAL A 452 3.67 -13.83 11.67
N THR A 453 4.28 -13.29 10.62
CA THR A 453 4.89 -11.96 10.61
C THR A 453 4.05 -11.00 9.75
N PRO A 454 3.65 -9.82 10.27
CA PRO A 454 3.00 -8.80 9.46
C PRO A 454 3.93 -8.33 8.34
N ILE A 455 3.40 -8.15 7.13
CA ILE A 455 4.19 -7.89 5.92
C ILE A 455 5.03 -6.61 6.05
N SER A 456 4.46 -5.57 6.67
CA SER A 456 5.16 -4.30 6.94
C SER A 456 6.43 -4.45 7.79
N THR A 457 6.55 -5.53 8.57
CA THR A 457 7.68 -5.74 9.50
C THR A 457 9.01 -5.96 8.77
N PHE A 458 8.98 -6.68 7.65
CA PHE A 458 10.20 -7.02 6.89
C PHE A 458 10.39 -6.18 5.63
N ARG A 459 9.39 -5.38 5.24
CA ARG A 459 9.42 -4.41 4.14
C ARG A 459 10.26 -3.19 4.52
N VAL A 460 11.55 -3.43 4.74
CA VAL A 460 12.52 -2.42 5.17
C VAL A 460 13.65 -2.41 4.18
N ASN A 461 13.69 -1.37 3.35
CA ASN A 461 14.78 -1.12 2.44
C ASN A 461 15.75 -0.09 3.04
N ASP A 462 17.02 -0.16 2.65
CA ASP A 462 17.99 0.88 2.96
C ASP A 462 17.80 2.12 2.08
N SER A 463 18.70 3.10 2.21
CA SER A 463 18.60 4.35 1.44
C SER A 463 18.77 4.20 -0.07
N ASP A 464 19.31 3.07 -0.51
CA ASP A 464 19.53 2.75 -1.91
C ASP A 464 18.45 1.81 -2.47
N GLY A 465 17.40 1.56 -1.67
CA GLY A 465 16.28 0.70 -2.06
C GLY A 465 16.58 -0.79 -1.95
N VAL A 466 17.62 -1.20 -1.24
CA VAL A 466 17.97 -2.63 -1.08
C VAL A 466 17.26 -3.20 0.15
N LEU A 467 16.60 -4.35 -0.02
CA LEU A 467 15.91 -5.05 1.06
C LEU A 467 16.89 -5.48 2.17
N VAL A 468 16.73 -4.94 3.38
CA VAL A 468 17.65 -5.17 4.51
C VAL A 468 17.61 -6.62 5.04
N PRO A 469 16.45 -7.26 5.23
CA PRO A 469 16.38 -8.66 5.67
C PRO A 469 16.35 -9.67 4.50
N LYS A 470 17.07 -9.40 3.41
CA LYS A 470 17.21 -10.36 2.30
C LYS A 470 17.80 -11.70 2.81
N HIS A 471 17.35 -12.82 2.24
CA HIS A 471 17.64 -14.21 2.65
C HIS A 471 17.08 -14.65 4.01
N PHE A 472 16.20 -13.84 4.62
CA PHE A 472 15.55 -14.24 5.87
C PHE A 472 14.34 -15.11 5.56
N GLY A 473 14.21 -16.22 6.27
CA GLY A 473 13.01 -17.05 6.22
C GLY A 473 11.85 -16.39 6.97
N VAL A 474 10.67 -16.31 6.36
CA VAL A 474 9.48 -15.68 6.95
C VAL A 474 8.22 -16.51 6.68
N ARG A 475 7.26 -16.41 7.59
CA ARG A 475 5.89 -16.87 7.38
C ARG A 475 4.94 -15.70 7.48
N ILE A 476 4.08 -15.55 6.48
CA ILE A 476 3.02 -14.52 6.41
C ILE A 476 1.65 -15.18 6.31
N GLU A 477 0.60 -14.43 6.61
CA GLU A 477 -0.80 -14.78 6.33
C GLU A 477 -1.48 -13.58 5.69
N GLY A 478 -2.09 -13.75 4.53
CA GLY A 478 -2.74 -12.63 3.84
C GLY A 478 -3.76 -13.07 2.80
N ASN A 479 -4.50 -12.08 2.31
CA ASN A 479 -5.51 -12.23 1.26
C ASN A 479 -4.85 -12.15 -0.13
N VAL A 480 -5.20 -13.08 -1.02
CA VAL A 480 -4.73 -13.10 -2.40
C VAL A 480 -5.46 -12.03 -3.22
N THR A 481 -4.74 -11.01 -3.68
CA THR A 481 -5.27 -9.87 -4.45
C THR A 481 -5.09 -10.00 -5.95
N ALA A 482 -4.10 -10.79 -6.37
CA ALA A 482 -3.92 -11.27 -7.73
C ALA A 482 -3.56 -12.77 -7.71
N GLU A 483 -4.33 -13.56 -8.46
CA GLU A 483 -4.25 -15.01 -8.47
C GLU A 483 -3.02 -15.55 -9.23
N PRO A 484 -2.56 -16.77 -8.89
CA PRO A 484 -1.44 -17.42 -9.59
C PRO A 484 -1.73 -17.56 -11.08
N GLY A 485 -0.73 -17.22 -11.91
CA GLY A 485 -0.82 -17.36 -13.36
C GLY A 485 -1.39 -16.14 -14.10
N LEU A 486 -1.84 -15.10 -13.38
CA LEU A 486 -2.47 -13.92 -13.98
C LEU A 486 -1.50 -13.10 -14.85
N PHE A 487 -0.36 -12.71 -14.28
CA PHE A 487 0.67 -11.89 -14.94
C PHE A 487 1.76 -12.74 -15.61
N ASN A 488 1.74 -14.05 -15.39
CA ASN A 488 2.67 -14.98 -16.04
C ASN A 488 2.09 -16.40 -16.07
N GLY A 489 1.82 -16.94 -17.26
CA GLY A 489 1.21 -18.27 -17.40
C GLY A 489 2.11 -19.47 -17.04
N PHE A 490 3.39 -19.26 -16.74
CA PHE A 490 4.37 -20.34 -16.52
C PHE A 490 4.93 -20.41 -15.09
N VAL A 491 4.77 -19.34 -14.30
CA VAL A 491 5.19 -19.26 -12.89
C VAL A 491 4.08 -18.64 -12.04
N SER A 492 4.04 -18.96 -10.76
CA SER A 492 3.15 -18.25 -9.84
C SER A 492 3.79 -16.94 -9.43
N GLN A 493 3.36 -15.84 -10.04
CA GLN A 493 3.47 -14.51 -9.47
C GLN A 493 2.13 -14.20 -8.80
N ILE A 494 2.12 -14.17 -7.46
CA ILE A 494 0.91 -13.99 -6.65
C ILE A 494 1.09 -12.73 -5.84
N PHE A 495 0.07 -11.89 -5.75
CA PHE A 495 0.10 -10.75 -4.85
C PHE A 495 -0.78 -11.04 -3.64
N VAL A 496 -0.21 -10.82 -2.46
CA VAL A 496 -0.82 -11.10 -1.17
C VAL A 496 -0.68 -9.87 -0.29
N GLN A 497 -1.74 -9.49 0.41
CA GLN A 497 -1.69 -8.42 1.39
C GLN A 497 -2.36 -8.80 2.70
N ASP A 498 -1.85 -8.24 3.79
CA ASP A 498 -2.49 -8.25 5.10
C ASP A 498 -3.02 -6.85 5.43
N SER A 499 -3.39 -6.59 6.69
CA SER A 499 -3.86 -5.26 7.11
C SER A 499 -2.75 -4.20 7.18
N THR A 500 -1.50 -4.56 6.90
CA THR A 500 -0.32 -3.73 7.11
C THR A 500 0.44 -3.40 5.83
N ALA A 501 0.59 -4.34 4.90
CA ALA A 501 1.27 -4.13 3.61
C ALA A 501 0.97 -5.28 2.62
N GLY A 502 1.42 -5.10 1.37
CA GLY A 502 1.37 -6.11 0.31
C GLY A 502 2.76 -6.65 -0.02
N VAL A 503 2.84 -7.85 -0.61
CA VAL A 503 4.08 -8.45 -1.08
C VAL A 503 3.82 -9.39 -2.26
N GLN A 504 4.81 -9.51 -3.14
CA GLN A 504 4.81 -10.51 -4.20
C GLN A 504 5.29 -11.85 -3.67
N ILE A 505 4.62 -12.94 -4.07
CA ILE A 505 5.07 -14.31 -3.84
C ILE A 505 5.49 -14.91 -5.17
N PHE A 506 6.67 -15.51 -5.20
CA PHE A 506 7.19 -16.23 -6.36
C PHE A 506 7.33 -17.73 -6.10
N ASP A 507 6.79 -18.52 -7.01
CA ASP A 507 6.94 -19.97 -7.04
C ASP A 507 7.00 -20.46 -8.49
N ARG A 508 7.85 -21.46 -8.76
CA ARG A 508 7.97 -22.11 -10.07
C ARG A 508 6.81 -23.06 -10.37
N THR A 509 5.91 -23.28 -9.41
CA THR A 509 4.72 -24.13 -9.53
C THR A 509 3.44 -23.31 -9.44
N LEU A 510 2.45 -23.61 -10.30
CA LEU A 510 1.13 -22.98 -10.24
C LEU A 510 0.37 -23.45 -9.00
N LEU A 511 0.07 -22.51 -8.09
CA LEU A 511 -0.64 -22.81 -6.85
C LEU A 511 -2.16 -22.82 -7.08
N PRO A 512 -2.93 -23.70 -6.43
CA PRO A 512 -4.38 -23.78 -6.59
C PRO A 512 -5.10 -22.77 -5.68
N LEU A 513 -4.78 -21.48 -5.81
CA LEU A 513 -5.38 -20.38 -5.04
C LEU A 513 -6.19 -19.45 -5.96
N SER A 514 -7.22 -18.81 -5.42
CA SER A 514 -8.05 -17.83 -6.12
C SER A 514 -8.03 -16.48 -5.41
N ARG A 515 -8.36 -15.41 -6.14
CA ARG A 515 -8.52 -14.08 -5.56
C ARG A 515 -9.54 -14.10 -4.42
N GLY A 516 -9.21 -13.45 -3.30
CA GLY A 516 -10.02 -13.43 -2.08
C GLY A 516 -9.76 -14.60 -1.12
N ASP A 517 -8.99 -15.63 -1.52
CA ASP A 517 -8.53 -16.65 -0.59
C ASP A 517 -7.54 -16.06 0.41
N VAL A 518 -7.60 -16.54 1.65
CA VAL A 518 -6.62 -16.28 2.70
C VAL A 518 -5.75 -17.51 2.84
N ALA A 519 -4.43 -17.32 2.77
CA ALA A 519 -3.45 -18.39 2.89
C ALA A 519 -2.23 -17.95 3.69
N GLN A 520 -1.58 -18.92 4.33
CA GLN A 520 -0.26 -18.74 4.90
C GLN A 520 0.79 -19.11 3.86
N PHE A 521 1.87 -18.33 3.80
CA PHE A 521 3.01 -18.57 2.92
C PHE A 521 4.27 -18.61 3.76
N VAL A 522 5.14 -19.58 3.46
CA VAL A 522 6.45 -19.74 4.09
C VAL A 522 7.49 -19.77 2.98
N GLY A 523 8.41 -18.82 3.02
CA GLY A 523 9.46 -18.68 2.02
C GLY A 523 10.62 -17.84 2.52
N GLU A 524 11.51 -17.49 1.59
CA GLU A 524 12.67 -16.65 1.83
C GLU A 524 12.50 -15.28 1.17
N LEU A 525 12.92 -14.23 1.86
CA LEU A 525 12.85 -12.87 1.37
C LEU A 525 13.93 -12.60 0.31
N GLU A 526 13.50 -12.10 -0.84
CA GLU A 526 14.33 -11.78 -2.00
C GLU A 526 13.95 -10.40 -2.55
N GLN A 527 14.71 -9.93 -3.53
CA GLN A 527 14.41 -8.71 -4.27
C GLN A 527 14.63 -8.93 -5.77
N PHE A 528 13.67 -8.55 -6.60
CA PHE A 528 13.76 -8.69 -8.05
C PHE A 528 13.27 -7.41 -8.75
N GLY A 529 14.13 -6.79 -9.55
CA GLY A 529 13.81 -5.52 -10.23
C GLY A 529 13.44 -4.41 -9.24
N GLY A 530 14.12 -4.36 -8.09
CA GLY A 530 13.82 -3.46 -6.98
C GLY A 530 12.70 -3.94 -6.04
N ALA A 531 11.79 -4.79 -6.52
CA ALA A 531 10.63 -5.17 -5.72
C ALA A 531 10.91 -6.26 -4.68
N THR A 532 10.35 -6.11 -3.48
CA THR A 532 10.40 -7.11 -2.42
C THR A 532 9.58 -8.34 -2.79
N GLU A 533 10.20 -9.52 -2.73
CA GLU A 533 9.58 -10.80 -3.10
C GLU A 533 9.74 -11.83 -1.99
N LEU A 534 8.73 -12.68 -1.79
CA LEU A 534 8.83 -13.91 -1.02
C LEU A 534 8.99 -15.10 -1.98
N ASN A 535 10.21 -15.64 -2.07
CA ASN A 535 10.54 -16.77 -2.91
C ASN A 535 10.31 -18.10 -2.18
N MET A 536 9.46 -18.96 -2.73
CA MET A 536 9.17 -20.29 -2.17
C MET A 536 9.83 -21.43 -2.95
N SER A 537 10.57 -21.12 -4.03
CA SER A 537 11.07 -22.12 -4.99
C SER A 537 12.45 -22.69 -4.67
N GLN A 538 13.20 -22.09 -3.74
CA GLN A 538 14.59 -22.46 -3.45
C GLN A 538 14.75 -23.80 -2.71
N ASP A 539 13.76 -24.22 -1.91
CA ASP A 539 13.89 -25.40 -1.04
C ASP A 539 12.64 -26.30 -1.07
N PHE A 540 12.59 -27.18 -2.07
CA PHE A 540 11.45 -28.05 -2.39
C PHE A 540 11.13 -29.03 -1.23
N GLY A 541 10.25 -28.62 -0.33
CA GLY A 541 9.69 -29.44 0.75
C GLY A 541 9.61 -28.77 2.12
N ASN A 542 10.35 -27.68 2.34
CA ASN A 542 10.33 -26.91 3.60
C ASN A 542 9.60 -25.57 3.47
N TYR A 543 9.61 -24.98 2.27
CA TYR A 543 8.80 -23.82 1.91
C TYR A 543 7.50 -24.23 1.22
N GLY A 544 6.51 -23.34 1.26
CA GLY A 544 5.21 -23.60 0.66
C GLY A 544 4.08 -22.79 1.27
N HIS A 545 2.86 -23.19 0.93
CA HIS A 545 1.65 -22.48 1.34
C HIS A 545 0.68 -23.41 2.08
N THR A 546 -0.18 -22.83 2.91
CA THR A 546 -1.32 -23.50 3.53
C THR A 546 -2.56 -22.64 3.33
N PHE A 547 -3.55 -23.18 2.62
CA PHE A 547 -4.86 -22.54 2.50
C PHE A 547 -5.54 -22.45 3.88
N VAL A 548 -6.05 -21.26 4.22
CA VAL A 548 -6.75 -21.00 5.50
C VAL A 548 -8.26 -20.97 5.28
N SER A 549 -8.74 -20.09 4.41
CA SER A 549 -10.17 -19.93 4.13
C SER A 549 -10.41 -19.17 2.82
N SER A 550 -11.57 -19.36 2.21
CA SER A 550 -12.03 -18.46 1.15
C SER A 550 -12.73 -17.26 1.79
N GLY A 551 -12.29 -16.06 1.43
CA GLY A 551 -12.83 -14.78 1.90
C GLY A 551 -13.37 -13.93 0.75
N SER A 552 -13.78 -12.70 1.09
CA SER A 552 -14.05 -11.67 0.10
C SER A 552 -12.71 -11.08 -0.40
N ALA A 553 -12.69 -10.62 -1.64
CA ALA A 553 -11.54 -9.88 -2.17
C ALA A 553 -11.24 -8.66 -1.28
N ALA A 554 -9.95 -8.40 -1.02
CA ALA A 554 -9.55 -7.19 -0.32
C ALA A 554 -10.06 -5.95 -1.05
N ALA A 555 -10.55 -4.95 -0.30
CA ALA A 555 -10.92 -3.67 -0.87
C ALA A 555 -9.65 -2.92 -1.34
N PRO A 556 -9.67 -2.28 -2.52
CA PRO A 556 -8.53 -1.50 -2.99
C PRO A 556 -8.35 -0.24 -2.13
N GLN A 557 -7.10 0.10 -1.79
CA GLN A 557 -6.77 1.31 -1.05
C GLN A 557 -6.82 2.55 -1.95
N PRO A 558 -7.64 3.58 -1.66
CA PRO A 558 -7.66 4.82 -2.43
C PRO A 558 -6.37 5.61 -2.26
N VAL A 559 -5.73 6.00 -3.36
CA VAL A 559 -4.46 6.76 -3.39
C VAL A 559 -4.42 7.69 -4.61
N THR A 560 -3.52 8.68 -4.59
CA THR A 560 -3.20 9.52 -5.76
C THR A 560 -1.95 9.01 -6.48
N VAL A 561 -1.69 9.52 -7.69
CA VAL A 561 -0.44 9.23 -8.42
C VAL A 561 0.80 9.64 -7.62
N ALA A 562 0.72 10.69 -6.81
CA ALA A 562 1.83 11.18 -6.00
C ALA A 562 2.17 10.26 -4.81
N ASP A 563 1.23 9.41 -4.38
CA ASP A 563 1.39 8.54 -3.22
C ASP A 563 2.05 7.19 -3.56
N VAL A 564 2.17 6.85 -4.86
CA VAL A 564 2.68 5.54 -5.28
C VAL A 564 4.19 5.47 -5.16
N ASP A 565 4.63 4.91 -4.03
CA ASP A 565 6.03 4.68 -3.65
C ASP A 565 6.25 3.28 -3.02
N GLU A 566 7.42 3.08 -2.40
CA GLU A 566 7.83 1.84 -1.72
C GLU A 566 6.80 1.33 -0.70
N SER A 567 6.12 2.26 -0.01
CA SER A 567 5.17 1.90 1.05
C SER A 567 3.95 1.18 0.49
N LEU A 568 3.61 1.42 -0.78
CA LEU A 568 2.46 0.83 -1.44
C LEU A 568 2.79 -0.41 -2.29
N GLU A 569 4.06 -0.76 -2.46
CA GLU A 569 4.45 -1.88 -3.31
C GLU A 569 3.70 -3.18 -2.94
N GLY A 570 3.20 -3.92 -3.93
CA GLY A 570 2.46 -5.16 -3.75
C GLY A 570 1.03 -5.00 -3.21
N LEU A 571 0.57 -3.79 -2.87
CA LEU A 571 -0.81 -3.54 -2.45
C LEU A 571 -1.75 -3.38 -3.63
N LEU A 572 -3.01 -3.79 -3.43
CA LEU A 572 -4.12 -3.44 -4.29
C LEU A 572 -4.59 -2.02 -3.99
N ILE A 573 -4.43 -1.13 -4.98
CA ILE A 573 -4.76 0.29 -4.87
C ILE A 573 -5.87 0.69 -5.84
N ARG A 574 -6.52 1.82 -5.56
CA ARG A 574 -7.45 2.52 -6.44
C ARG A 574 -6.98 3.96 -6.64
N ILE A 575 -6.89 4.41 -7.89
CA ILE A 575 -6.58 5.80 -8.24
C ILE A 575 -7.73 6.35 -9.08
N ASP A 576 -8.31 7.45 -8.65
CA ASP A 576 -9.47 8.05 -9.31
C ASP A 576 -9.06 9.20 -10.24
N GLY A 577 -9.80 9.40 -11.33
CA GLY A 577 -9.63 10.54 -12.23
C GLY A 577 -8.34 10.55 -13.05
N LEU A 578 -7.73 9.39 -13.29
CA LEU A 578 -6.56 9.25 -14.17
C LEU A 578 -6.87 9.68 -15.60
N SER A 579 -5.89 10.29 -16.25
CA SER A 579 -5.87 10.62 -17.66
C SER A 579 -4.57 10.14 -18.29
N VAL A 580 -4.64 9.73 -19.56
CA VAL A 580 -3.46 9.28 -20.30
C VAL A 580 -2.65 10.49 -20.77
N VAL A 581 -1.39 10.58 -20.34
CA VAL A 581 -0.41 11.58 -20.80
C VAL A 581 0.22 11.14 -22.12
N SER A 582 0.63 9.87 -22.21
CA SER A 582 1.23 9.28 -23.41
C SER A 582 1.23 7.76 -23.38
N GLY A 583 1.29 7.14 -24.57
CA GLY A 583 1.27 5.68 -24.73
C GLY A 583 -0.12 5.17 -25.11
N ASP A 584 -0.19 3.90 -25.48
CA ASP A 584 -1.42 3.22 -25.88
C ASP A 584 -1.46 1.81 -25.30
N ILE A 585 -2.68 1.30 -25.08
CA ILE A 585 -2.86 -0.13 -24.80
C ILE A 585 -2.45 -0.92 -26.06
N PRO A 586 -1.50 -1.86 -25.97
CA PRO A 586 -1.01 -2.60 -27.13
C PRO A 586 -2.09 -3.52 -27.70
N GLU A 587 -2.05 -3.80 -29.01
CA GLU A 587 -2.98 -4.75 -29.64
C GLU A 587 -2.74 -6.20 -29.15
N GLN A 588 -1.48 -6.55 -28.83
CA GLN A 588 -1.07 -7.84 -28.25
C GLN A 588 0.19 -7.66 -27.40
N GLY A 589 0.34 -8.51 -26.39
CA GLY A 589 1.52 -8.55 -25.54
C GLY A 589 1.57 -7.41 -24.51
N SER A 590 2.71 -7.30 -23.86
CA SER A 590 2.94 -6.33 -22.77
C SER A 590 3.22 -4.92 -23.29
N GLY A 591 2.77 -3.90 -22.55
CA GLY A 591 2.99 -2.49 -22.84
C GLY A 591 2.95 -1.60 -21.60
N SER A 592 3.06 -0.29 -21.80
CA SER A 592 2.99 0.71 -20.73
C SER A 592 2.45 2.05 -21.23
N LEU A 593 1.70 2.73 -20.36
CA LEU A 593 1.22 4.09 -20.55
C LEU A 593 1.76 4.99 -19.44
N THR A 594 1.85 6.28 -19.69
CA THR A 594 2.09 7.31 -18.68
C THR A 594 0.76 7.97 -18.34
N VAL A 595 0.38 7.97 -17.06
CA VAL A 595 -0.91 8.47 -16.58
C VAL A 595 -0.75 9.52 -15.48
N THR A 596 -1.77 10.35 -15.29
CA THR A 596 -1.81 11.42 -14.27
C THR A 596 -3.24 11.68 -13.79
N ASP A 597 -3.42 12.00 -12.52
CA ASP A 597 -4.67 12.44 -11.88
C ASP A 597 -4.72 13.97 -11.63
N ASP A 598 -3.60 14.67 -11.81
CA ASP A 598 -3.44 16.08 -11.45
C ASP A 598 -3.03 16.98 -12.63
N GLY A 599 -3.29 16.52 -13.86
CA GLY A 599 -2.97 17.26 -15.08
C GLY A 599 -1.48 17.25 -15.46
N GLY A 600 -0.72 16.29 -14.92
CA GLY A 600 0.66 15.99 -15.29
C GLY A 600 1.71 16.59 -14.36
N LEU A 601 1.33 17.03 -13.15
CA LEU A 601 2.31 17.44 -12.13
C LEU A 601 3.04 16.21 -11.59
N HIS A 602 2.31 15.13 -11.35
CA HIS A 602 2.85 13.81 -11.09
C HIS A 602 2.41 12.84 -12.18
N THR A 603 3.28 11.88 -12.50
CA THR A 603 3.02 10.87 -13.52
C THR A 603 3.43 9.50 -13.01
N LEU A 604 2.61 8.48 -13.32
CA LEU A 604 2.88 7.09 -13.00
C LEU A 604 2.92 6.24 -14.27
N THR A 605 3.68 5.15 -14.22
CA THR A 605 3.62 4.11 -15.25
C THR A 605 2.42 3.20 -14.99
N LEU A 606 1.48 3.17 -15.93
CA LEU A 606 0.44 2.15 -16.01
C LEU A 606 0.97 0.97 -16.85
N ARG A 607 1.28 -0.15 -16.20
CA ARG A 607 1.83 -1.35 -16.84
C ARG A 607 0.69 -2.23 -17.35
N ILE A 608 0.67 -2.48 -18.67
CA ILE A 608 -0.28 -3.39 -19.32
C ILE A 608 0.38 -4.75 -19.49
N ASP A 609 0.01 -5.72 -18.67
CA ASP A 609 0.55 -7.06 -18.79
C ASP A 609 -0.10 -7.83 -19.96
N GLY A 610 0.72 -8.59 -20.70
CA GLY A 610 0.34 -9.20 -21.98
C GLY A 610 -0.52 -10.45 -21.83
N GLU A 611 -0.60 -10.96 -20.61
CA GLU A 611 -1.24 -12.20 -20.22
C GLU A 611 -2.65 -11.96 -19.66
N THR A 612 -2.99 -10.69 -19.39
CA THR A 612 -4.32 -10.21 -19.00
C THR A 612 -5.26 -10.06 -20.21
N ASP A 613 -6.52 -9.69 -19.97
CA ASP A 613 -7.50 -9.36 -21.02
C ASP A 613 -7.48 -7.88 -21.46
N LEU A 614 -6.47 -7.11 -21.05
CA LEU A 614 -6.28 -5.71 -21.44
C LEU A 614 -5.79 -5.53 -22.89
N PRO A 615 -4.78 -6.27 -23.39
CA PRO A 615 -4.29 -6.08 -24.76
C PRO A 615 -5.41 -6.20 -25.81
N GLY A 616 -5.46 -5.24 -26.73
CA GLY A 616 -6.52 -5.09 -27.72
C GLY A 616 -7.73 -4.25 -27.26
N SER A 617 -7.78 -3.82 -26.00
CA SER A 617 -8.76 -2.84 -25.54
C SER A 617 -8.42 -1.43 -26.03
N PRO A 618 -9.43 -0.56 -26.26
CA PRO A 618 -9.17 0.83 -26.62
C PRO A 618 -8.50 1.59 -25.46
N THR A 619 -7.50 2.41 -25.77
CA THR A 619 -6.90 3.34 -24.81
C THR A 619 -7.95 4.36 -24.33
N PRO A 620 -8.09 4.61 -23.01
CA PRO A 620 -8.97 5.66 -22.50
C PRO A 620 -8.62 7.05 -23.07
N THR A 621 -9.62 7.78 -23.54
CA THR A 621 -9.46 9.15 -24.09
C THR A 621 -9.95 10.24 -23.15
N LEU A 622 -10.73 9.86 -22.13
CA LEU A 622 -11.23 10.70 -21.04
C LEU A 622 -10.62 10.26 -19.71
N THR A 623 -11.00 10.92 -18.62
CA THR A 623 -10.61 10.48 -17.28
C THR A 623 -11.23 9.13 -16.94
N PHE A 624 -10.51 8.32 -16.18
CA PHE A 624 -10.94 7.01 -15.72
C PHE A 624 -10.37 6.75 -14.32
N ASP A 625 -11.08 5.98 -13.52
CA ASP A 625 -10.58 5.40 -12.28
C ASP A 625 -9.88 4.07 -12.60
N LEU A 626 -8.96 3.66 -11.74
CA LEU A 626 -8.17 2.46 -11.93
C LEU A 626 -8.04 1.70 -10.63
N ILE A 627 -8.26 0.40 -10.69
CA ILE A 627 -7.82 -0.55 -9.67
C ILE A 627 -6.57 -1.27 -10.19
N GLY A 628 -5.58 -1.52 -9.33
CA GLY A 628 -4.40 -2.26 -9.76
C GLY A 628 -3.46 -2.60 -8.64
N ILE A 629 -2.51 -3.48 -8.94
CA ILE A 629 -1.42 -3.83 -8.03
C ILE A 629 -0.33 -2.77 -8.20
N ALA A 630 -0.02 -2.05 -7.13
CA ALA A 630 1.17 -1.20 -7.08
C ALA A 630 2.41 -2.08 -7.07
N GLY A 631 3.46 -1.70 -7.78
CA GLY A 631 4.71 -2.45 -7.84
C GLY A 631 5.88 -1.59 -8.26
N GLN A 632 7.07 -2.17 -8.25
CA GLN A 632 8.29 -1.55 -8.73
C GLN A 632 8.90 -2.39 -9.84
N PHE A 633 9.50 -1.73 -10.83
CA PHE A 633 10.43 -2.37 -11.76
C PHE A 633 11.58 -1.42 -12.08
N ASP A 634 12.59 -1.46 -11.24
CA ASP A 634 13.84 -0.73 -11.38
C ASP A 634 15.01 -1.71 -11.47
N GLY A 635 15.49 -1.96 -12.69
CA GLY A 635 16.66 -2.80 -12.93
C GLY A 635 17.99 -2.07 -12.71
N SER A 636 17.99 -0.85 -12.18
CA SER A 636 19.17 0.01 -12.10
C SER A 636 19.37 0.57 -10.69
N PHE A 637 20.28 -0.03 -9.93
CA PHE A 637 20.68 0.48 -8.61
C PHE A 637 21.06 1.99 -8.65
N PRO A 638 20.59 2.82 -7.69
CA PRO A 638 19.76 2.48 -6.53
C PRO A 638 18.27 2.26 -6.88
N PHE A 639 17.64 1.25 -6.28
CA PHE A 639 16.26 0.79 -6.52
C PHE A 639 15.21 1.70 -5.86
N THR A 640 15.26 2.99 -6.19
CA THR A 640 14.45 4.04 -5.55
C THR A 640 13.45 4.66 -6.52
N SER A 641 13.32 4.09 -7.72
CA SER A 641 12.47 4.59 -8.79
C SER A 641 11.66 3.45 -9.44
N GLY A 642 11.08 3.68 -10.62
CA GLY A 642 10.41 2.60 -11.36
C GLY A 642 9.08 2.13 -10.78
N TYR A 643 8.46 2.89 -9.87
CA TYR A 643 7.11 2.58 -9.37
C TYR A 643 6.07 2.63 -10.49
N GLN A 644 5.16 1.67 -10.46
CA GLN A 644 4.16 1.43 -11.49
C GLN A 644 2.90 0.82 -10.88
N VAL A 645 1.80 0.82 -11.64
CA VAL A 645 0.57 0.10 -11.30
C VAL A 645 0.18 -0.83 -12.44
N THR A 646 -0.18 -2.06 -12.10
CA THR A 646 -0.58 -3.10 -13.06
C THR A 646 -2.04 -3.50 -12.79
N PRO A 647 -3.00 -3.24 -13.70
CA PRO A 647 -4.37 -3.68 -13.54
C PRO A 647 -4.44 -5.19 -13.77
N ARG A 648 -5.35 -5.86 -13.06
CA ARG A 648 -5.47 -7.33 -13.12
C ARG A 648 -6.30 -7.78 -14.31
N GLU A 649 -7.25 -6.95 -14.71
CA GLU A 649 -8.21 -7.24 -15.77
C GLU A 649 -8.78 -5.96 -16.37
N LYS A 650 -9.47 -6.05 -17.49
CA LYS A 650 -10.14 -4.93 -18.15
C LYS A 650 -11.14 -4.24 -17.23
N ALA A 651 -11.84 -4.99 -16.38
CA ALA A 651 -12.81 -4.45 -15.44
C ALA A 651 -12.17 -3.58 -14.34
N ASP A 652 -10.85 -3.65 -14.15
CA ASP A 652 -10.13 -2.77 -13.23
C ASP A 652 -9.88 -1.36 -13.83
N VAL A 653 -10.05 -1.18 -15.15
CA VAL A 653 -10.05 0.15 -15.78
C VAL A 653 -11.47 0.69 -15.71
N LEU A 654 -11.76 1.32 -14.59
CA LEU A 654 -13.04 1.91 -14.22
C LEU A 654 -13.16 3.29 -14.86
N SER A 655 -13.35 3.35 -16.17
CA SER A 655 -13.90 4.58 -16.75
C SER A 655 -15.13 5.00 -15.92
N ASP A 656 -15.25 6.29 -15.56
CA ASP A 656 -16.49 6.91 -15.01
C ASP A 656 -17.75 6.55 -15.84
N GLU A 657 -17.53 5.93 -16.99
CA GLU A 657 -18.50 5.19 -17.74
C GLU A 657 -19.07 3.94 -17.01
N ILE A 658 -20.17 4.15 -16.28
CA ILE A 658 -21.40 3.62 -16.89
C ILE A 658 -21.44 4.27 -18.27
N ASN A 659 -21.22 3.50 -19.34
CA ASN A 659 -21.06 3.94 -20.73
C ASN A 659 -22.22 4.83 -21.21
N LEU A 660 -22.20 6.10 -20.77
CA LEU A 660 -23.15 7.14 -21.08
C LEU A 660 -22.44 8.11 -22.00
N PRO A 661 -23.00 8.40 -23.17
CA PRO A 661 -22.53 9.55 -23.94
C PRO A 661 -22.61 10.81 -23.06
N LEU A 662 -21.63 11.71 -23.20
CA LEU A 662 -21.54 13.00 -22.50
C LEU A 662 -22.85 13.81 -22.61
N LEU A 663 -23.60 13.60 -23.70
CA LEU A 663 -24.97 14.08 -23.87
C LEU A 663 -25.87 12.88 -24.16
N LEU A 664 -26.76 12.55 -23.23
CA LEU A 664 -27.61 11.35 -23.22
C LEU A 664 -29.05 11.66 -23.59
N ILE A 665 -29.61 10.98 -24.58
CA ILE A 665 -31.06 10.91 -24.82
C ILE A 665 -31.69 10.14 -23.66
N ASN A 666 -32.37 10.87 -22.77
CA ASN A 666 -32.92 10.38 -21.51
C ASN A 666 -34.42 10.06 -21.61
N GLU A 667 -35.17 10.86 -22.37
CA GLU A 667 -36.63 10.68 -22.53
C GLU A 667 -37.08 10.99 -23.96
N ILE A 668 -38.02 10.20 -24.49
CA ILE A 668 -38.62 10.36 -25.82
C ILE A 668 -40.14 10.22 -25.72
N HIS A 669 -40.88 11.23 -26.17
CA HIS A 669 -42.34 11.18 -26.23
C HIS A 669 -42.83 11.22 -27.68
N ALA A 670 -43.25 10.06 -28.20
CA ALA A 670 -43.68 9.89 -29.59
C ALA A 670 -45.20 9.90 -29.79
N ASP A 671 -45.99 9.56 -28.77
CA ASP A 671 -47.45 9.49 -28.85
C ASP A 671 -48.10 10.16 -27.64
N PRO A 672 -48.40 11.46 -27.69
CA PRO A 672 -49.10 12.15 -26.62
C PRO A 672 -50.54 11.66 -26.41
N ASP A 673 -50.93 11.38 -25.15
CA ASP A 673 -52.31 10.98 -24.81
C ASP A 673 -53.34 12.01 -25.26
N ALA A 674 -54.45 11.53 -25.83
CA ALA A 674 -55.49 12.39 -26.41
C ALA A 674 -56.21 13.31 -25.41
N THR A 675 -56.05 13.10 -24.10
CA THR A 675 -56.70 13.89 -23.04
C THR A 675 -55.70 14.46 -22.03
N ALA A 676 -54.63 13.72 -21.71
CA ALA A 676 -53.63 14.06 -20.71
C ALA A 676 -52.23 14.32 -21.30
N GLY A 677 -52.09 14.33 -22.64
CA GLY A 677 -50.81 14.45 -23.36
C GLY A 677 -50.35 15.89 -23.65
N ASP A 678 -50.70 16.87 -22.82
CA ASP A 678 -50.27 18.28 -22.98
C ASP A 678 -48.86 18.47 -22.39
N ALA A 679 -47.88 17.73 -22.92
CA ALA A 679 -46.52 17.68 -22.37
C ALA A 679 -45.79 19.02 -22.43
N ASN A 680 -46.13 19.88 -23.39
CA ASN A 680 -45.56 21.23 -23.47
C ASN A 680 -46.30 22.25 -22.58
N GLY A 681 -47.42 21.88 -21.96
CA GLY A 681 -48.16 22.72 -21.01
C GLY A 681 -48.84 23.96 -21.61
N ASP A 682 -48.95 24.07 -22.94
CA ASP A 682 -49.54 25.25 -23.59
C ASP A 682 -51.08 25.30 -23.51
N GLY A 683 -51.68 24.28 -22.88
CA GLY A 683 -53.10 24.15 -22.63
C GLY A 683 -53.85 23.43 -23.73
N SER A 684 -53.15 22.88 -24.73
CA SER A 684 -53.74 22.21 -25.89
C SER A 684 -53.03 20.90 -26.24
N VAL A 685 -53.64 19.77 -25.88
CA VAL A 685 -53.19 18.45 -26.33
C VAL A 685 -53.11 18.37 -27.87
N SER A 686 -51.93 18.05 -28.38
CA SER A 686 -51.57 18.00 -29.78
C SER A 686 -50.60 16.86 -30.04
N SER A 687 -51.03 15.88 -30.84
CA SER A 687 -50.26 14.69 -31.21
C SER A 687 -48.96 14.95 -32.02
N THR A 688 -48.55 16.21 -32.18
CA THR A 688 -47.31 16.59 -32.90
C THR A 688 -46.57 17.76 -32.26
N GLN A 689 -47.23 18.55 -31.40
CA GLN A 689 -46.59 19.67 -30.70
C GLN A 689 -46.13 19.25 -29.31
N ASP A 690 -46.77 18.25 -28.71
CA ASP A 690 -46.41 17.67 -27.42
C ASP A 690 -45.42 16.51 -27.51
N GLU A 691 -45.03 16.10 -28.73
CA GLU A 691 -43.86 15.24 -28.91
C GLU A 691 -42.63 15.93 -28.35
N PHE A 692 -41.72 15.22 -27.67
CA PHE A 692 -40.44 15.78 -27.26
C PHE A 692 -39.30 14.76 -27.23
N ILE A 693 -38.09 15.29 -27.23
CA ILE A 693 -36.84 14.58 -26.94
C ILE A 693 -36.12 15.36 -25.84
N GLU A 694 -35.70 14.66 -24.79
CA GLU A 694 -34.87 15.19 -23.71
C GLU A 694 -33.44 14.66 -23.83
N LEU A 695 -32.47 15.57 -23.74
CA LEU A 695 -31.06 15.24 -23.64
C LEU A 695 -30.52 15.72 -22.30
N VAL A 696 -29.67 14.95 -21.63
CA VAL A 696 -29.03 15.33 -20.37
C VAL A 696 -27.52 15.35 -20.54
N ASN A 697 -26.86 16.43 -20.12
CA ASN A 697 -25.41 16.48 -19.98
C ASN A 697 -25.02 15.62 -18.78
N THR A 698 -24.49 14.42 -19.05
CA THR A 698 -24.06 13.47 -18.01
C THR A 698 -22.71 13.84 -17.42
N GLY A 699 -22.00 14.79 -18.04
CA GLY A 699 -20.73 15.31 -17.55
C GLY A 699 -20.87 16.27 -16.37
N PHE A 700 -19.73 16.48 -15.71
CA PHE A 700 -19.61 17.36 -14.54
C PHE A 700 -19.23 18.81 -14.90
N GLU A 701 -19.21 19.16 -16.20
CA GLU A 701 -18.88 20.50 -16.69
C GLU A 701 -19.95 21.00 -17.67
N PRO A 702 -20.17 22.33 -17.79
CA PRO A 702 -21.04 22.87 -18.82
C PRO A 702 -20.59 22.46 -20.23
N LEU A 703 -21.50 21.90 -21.01
CA LEU A 703 -21.26 21.42 -22.37
C LEU A 703 -21.79 22.42 -23.39
N ASP A 704 -20.92 22.96 -24.23
CA ASP A 704 -21.33 23.75 -25.40
C ASP A 704 -21.79 22.82 -26.52
N ILE A 705 -23.09 22.85 -26.83
CA ILE A 705 -23.73 22.05 -27.88
C ILE A 705 -24.10 22.89 -29.10
N SER A 706 -23.47 24.06 -29.26
CA SER A 706 -23.71 24.95 -30.40
C SER A 706 -23.57 24.22 -31.73
N GLY A 707 -24.63 24.22 -32.54
CA GLY A 707 -24.63 23.60 -33.86
C GLY A 707 -24.81 22.08 -33.87
N PHE A 708 -24.91 21.43 -32.70
CA PHE A 708 -25.33 20.03 -32.62
C PHE A 708 -26.74 19.89 -33.18
N TYR A 709 -27.12 18.70 -33.62
CA TYR A 709 -28.44 18.51 -34.23
C TYR A 709 -29.05 17.14 -33.99
N LEU A 710 -30.38 17.14 -33.90
CA LEU A 710 -31.23 15.95 -33.84
C LEU A 710 -31.76 15.63 -35.23
N SER A 711 -31.67 14.37 -35.63
CA SER A 711 -32.26 13.82 -36.85
C SER A 711 -33.13 12.62 -36.52
N ASP A 712 -34.20 12.44 -37.30
CA ASP A 712 -34.80 11.11 -37.43
C ASP A 712 -34.14 10.35 -38.60
N ASP A 713 -34.65 9.15 -38.91
CA ASP A 713 -34.20 8.32 -40.03
C ASP A 713 -34.38 8.97 -41.43
N THR A 714 -35.03 10.14 -41.53
CA THR A 714 -35.43 10.76 -42.80
C THR A 714 -34.89 12.17 -43.02
N GLN A 715 -34.70 12.97 -41.97
CA GLN A 715 -34.22 14.35 -42.04
C GLN A 715 -33.81 14.91 -40.66
N VAL A 716 -32.98 15.97 -40.68
CA VAL A 716 -32.70 16.81 -39.52
C VAL A 716 -33.99 17.47 -39.00
N ARG A 717 -34.22 17.41 -37.69
CA ARG A 717 -35.40 17.91 -36.97
C ARG A 717 -35.13 19.16 -36.16
N HIS A 718 -34.00 19.21 -35.47
CA HIS A 718 -33.60 20.37 -34.68
C HIS A 718 -32.10 20.61 -34.79
N VAL A 719 -31.67 21.89 -34.88
CA VAL A 719 -30.28 22.31 -34.78
C VAL A 719 -30.17 23.29 -33.62
N PHE A 720 -29.30 22.99 -32.65
CA PHE A 720 -29.12 23.82 -31.47
C PHE A 720 -28.47 25.16 -31.86
N PRO A 721 -29.03 26.32 -31.42
CA PRO A 721 -28.49 27.63 -31.73
C PRO A 721 -27.06 27.82 -31.21
N ALA A 722 -26.31 28.75 -31.80
CA ALA A 722 -25.01 29.15 -31.27
C ALA A 722 -25.13 29.77 -29.88
N GLY A 723 -24.21 29.40 -28.98
CA GLY A 723 -24.20 29.79 -27.57
C GLY A 723 -25.07 28.90 -26.66
N THR A 724 -25.51 27.74 -27.14
CA THR A 724 -26.30 26.80 -26.31
C THR A 724 -25.33 26.02 -25.42
N ILE A 725 -25.33 26.35 -24.13
CA ILE A 725 -24.50 25.69 -23.12
C ILE A 725 -25.43 24.95 -22.16
N VAL A 726 -25.29 23.63 -22.07
CA VAL A 726 -26.02 22.79 -21.11
C VAL A 726 -25.15 22.63 -19.87
N PRO A 727 -25.55 23.15 -18.69
CA PRO A 727 -24.79 22.97 -17.46
C PRO A 727 -24.54 21.49 -17.11
N ALA A 728 -23.60 21.26 -16.20
CA ALA A 728 -23.30 19.93 -15.69
C ALA A 728 -24.54 19.28 -15.07
N ARG A 729 -24.82 18.00 -15.37
CA ARG A 729 -25.99 17.26 -14.86
C ARG A 729 -27.31 18.02 -15.08
N GLU A 730 -27.49 18.64 -16.25
CA GLU A 730 -28.73 19.34 -16.63
C GLU A 730 -29.29 18.89 -17.98
N ALA A 731 -30.60 19.09 -18.14
CA ALA A 731 -31.36 18.71 -19.32
C ALA A 731 -31.53 19.85 -20.33
N VAL A 732 -31.72 19.47 -21.58
CA VAL A 732 -32.25 20.28 -22.67
C VAL A 732 -33.43 19.54 -23.29
N VAL A 733 -34.54 20.25 -23.48
CA VAL A 733 -35.80 19.66 -23.98
C VAL A 733 -36.14 20.27 -25.33
N VAL A 734 -36.45 19.43 -26.31
CA VAL A 734 -36.91 19.85 -27.63
C VAL A 734 -38.32 19.34 -27.88
N PHE A 735 -39.31 20.23 -27.87
CA PHE A 735 -40.69 19.92 -28.23
C PHE A 735 -40.92 19.97 -29.76
N GLY A 736 -41.93 19.26 -30.25
CA GLY A 736 -42.35 19.30 -31.65
C GLY A 736 -42.81 20.69 -32.10
N GLY A 737 -43.45 21.46 -31.22
CA GLY A 737 -43.93 22.81 -31.53
C GLY A 737 -44.65 23.45 -30.36
N GLY A 738 -45.73 24.18 -30.65
CA GLY A 738 -46.57 24.81 -29.62
C GLY A 738 -45.91 26.03 -28.98
N SER A 739 -46.37 26.41 -27.80
CA SER A 739 -45.76 27.43 -26.95
C SER A 739 -45.44 26.85 -25.57
N PRO A 740 -44.32 26.11 -25.41
CA PRO A 740 -44.01 25.41 -24.17
C PRO A 740 -44.15 26.33 -22.95
N THR A 741 -45.10 26.00 -22.07
CA THR A 741 -45.51 26.78 -20.91
C THR A 741 -45.72 25.83 -19.74
N GLY A 742 -44.64 25.44 -19.07
CA GLY A 742 -44.67 24.48 -17.96
C GLY A 742 -43.48 24.66 -17.03
N ASP A 743 -43.46 23.89 -15.95
CA ASP A 743 -42.30 23.74 -15.10
C ASP A 743 -41.44 22.62 -15.69
N PHE A 744 -40.29 22.98 -16.27
CA PHE A 744 -39.38 22.07 -16.98
C PHE A 744 -38.05 21.96 -16.22
N GLY A 745 -38.11 22.00 -14.89
CA GLY A 745 -36.93 22.03 -14.02
C GLY A 745 -35.94 23.13 -14.40
N ASN A 746 -34.65 22.83 -14.25
CA ASN A 746 -33.57 23.77 -14.58
C ASN A 746 -33.49 24.09 -16.08
N ALA A 747 -33.97 23.20 -16.95
CA ALA A 747 -33.99 23.46 -18.40
C ALA A 747 -34.85 24.69 -18.73
N GLY A 748 -35.99 24.86 -18.05
CA GLY A 748 -36.84 26.04 -18.19
C GLY A 748 -36.14 27.32 -17.71
N ALA A 749 -35.52 27.27 -16.53
CA ALA A 749 -34.81 28.40 -15.93
C ALA A 749 -33.61 28.87 -16.76
N ASN A 750 -32.88 27.92 -17.36
CA ASN A 750 -31.68 28.18 -18.15
C ASN A 750 -31.96 28.46 -19.64
N GLY A 751 -33.23 28.49 -20.04
CA GLY A 751 -33.61 28.75 -21.44
C GLY A 751 -33.23 27.62 -22.40
N LEU A 752 -33.19 26.39 -21.91
CA LEU A 752 -32.85 25.17 -22.62
C LEU A 752 -34.10 24.37 -23.04
N VAL A 753 -35.22 25.07 -23.23
CA VAL A 753 -36.46 24.50 -23.79
C VAL A 753 -36.68 25.07 -25.17
N PHE A 754 -36.67 24.20 -26.17
CA PHE A 754 -36.75 24.55 -27.57
C PHE A 754 -37.97 23.95 -28.25
N THR A 755 -38.35 24.54 -29.38
CA THR A 755 -39.22 23.89 -30.37
C THR A 755 -38.38 23.44 -31.57
N ALA A 756 -38.70 22.30 -32.16
CA ALA A 756 -38.01 21.72 -33.31
C ALA A 756 -37.84 22.75 -34.43
N SER A 757 -36.61 22.94 -34.94
CA SER A 757 -36.34 23.97 -35.95
C SER A 757 -36.98 23.65 -37.30
N SER A 758 -37.36 22.39 -37.55
CA SER A 758 -38.18 22.00 -38.70
C SER A 758 -39.69 22.21 -38.53
N GLY A 759 -40.15 22.66 -37.35
CA GLY A 759 -41.56 22.90 -37.02
C GLY A 759 -42.36 21.65 -36.60
N ARG A 760 -41.69 20.51 -36.43
CA ARG A 760 -42.15 19.26 -35.79
C ARG A 760 -40.96 18.32 -35.56
N LEU A 761 -41.07 17.40 -34.60
CA LEU A 761 -40.15 16.27 -34.46
C LEU A 761 -40.57 15.10 -35.36
N GLY A 762 -41.88 14.81 -35.43
CA GLY A 762 -42.43 13.81 -36.36
C GLY A 762 -41.94 12.41 -36.06
N LEU A 763 -42.09 12.02 -34.79
CA LEU A 763 -41.74 10.73 -34.21
C LEU A 763 -42.85 9.72 -34.54
N ASN A 764 -42.51 8.50 -34.94
CA ASN A 764 -43.52 7.51 -35.34
C ASN A 764 -43.99 6.62 -34.18
N ASN A 765 -45.30 6.55 -33.91
CA ASN A 765 -45.89 5.71 -32.85
C ASN A 765 -45.62 4.19 -33.02
N GLY A 766 -45.31 3.75 -34.25
CA GLY A 766 -44.99 2.36 -34.55
C GLY A 766 -43.52 2.00 -34.38
N GLY A 767 -42.68 2.98 -34.05
CA GLY A 767 -41.24 2.88 -33.91
C GLY A 767 -40.49 3.82 -34.85
N ASP A 768 -39.37 4.36 -34.36
CA ASP A 768 -38.50 5.32 -35.06
C ASP A 768 -37.06 5.25 -34.52
N THR A 769 -36.14 5.94 -35.18
CA THR A 769 -34.76 6.14 -34.69
C THR A 769 -34.48 7.63 -34.52
N VAL A 770 -34.14 8.03 -33.30
CA VAL A 770 -33.66 9.37 -32.96
C VAL A 770 -32.13 9.35 -32.91
N THR A 771 -31.48 10.19 -33.71
CA THR A 771 -30.02 10.29 -33.77
C THR A 771 -29.56 11.70 -33.43
N LEU A 772 -28.63 11.80 -32.48
CA LEU A 772 -27.93 13.01 -32.07
C LEU A 772 -26.56 13.08 -32.76
N TYR A 773 -26.24 14.25 -33.31
CA TYR A 773 -24.97 14.54 -33.97
C TYR A 773 -24.28 15.75 -33.35
N ASP A 774 -22.95 15.77 -33.38
CA ASP A 774 -22.15 16.99 -33.12
C ASP A 774 -22.20 17.98 -34.31
N ASP A 775 -21.55 19.13 -34.16
CA ASP A 775 -21.47 20.17 -35.20
C ASP A 775 -20.61 19.78 -36.43
N GLY A 776 -19.78 18.74 -36.29
CA GLY A 776 -18.97 18.12 -37.33
C GLY A 776 -19.71 17.04 -38.13
N GLY A 777 -20.90 16.61 -37.68
CA GLY A 777 -21.71 15.55 -38.28
C GLY A 777 -21.34 14.14 -37.83
N VAL A 778 -20.63 13.99 -36.72
CA VAL A 778 -20.38 12.71 -36.05
C VAL A 778 -21.61 12.31 -35.25
N VAL A 779 -22.01 11.05 -35.33
CA VAL A 779 -23.10 10.50 -34.51
C VAL A 779 -22.59 10.36 -33.07
N LEU A 780 -23.24 11.06 -32.14
CA LEU A 780 -22.97 10.95 -30.71
C LEU A 780 -23.84 9.86 -30.07
N GLN A 781 -25.09 9.75 -30.50
CA GLN A 781 -26.02 8.73 -30.02
C GLN A 781 -27.10 8.42 -31.05
N ALA A 782 -27.55 7.17 -31.13
CA ALA A 782 -28.73 6.77 -31.88
C ALA A 782 -29.59 5.85 -31.01
N VAL A 783 -30.87 6.18 -30.84
CA VAL A 783 -31.85 5.40 -30.08
C VAL A 783 -32.97 4.98 -31.01
N THR A 784 -33.21 3.68 -31.10
CA THR A 784 -34.36 3.12 -31.82
C THR A 784 -35.38 2.59 -30.84
N TYR A 785 -36.65 2.97 -31.00
CA TYR A 785 -37.78 2.43 -30.26
C TYR A 785 -38.80 1.81 -31.23
N GLY A 786 -39.60 0.87 -30.73
CA GLY A 786 -40.64 0.14 -31.46
C GLY A 786 -42.06 0.62 -31.17
N SER A 787 -43.01 -0.32 -31.15
CA SER A 787 -44.43 -0.04 -30.90
C SER A 787 -44.73 0.44 -29.48
N GLU A 788 -43.78 0.32 -28.56
CA GLU A 788 -43.83 0.88 -27.21
C GLU A 788 -43.96 2.42 -27.23
N GLY A 789 -43.44 3.11 -28.24
CA GLY A 789 -43.61 4.57 -28.38
C GLY A 789 -45.04 5.02 -28.71
N GLY A 790 -45.97 4.08 -28.96
CA GLY A 790 -47.37 4.33 -29.31
C GLY A 790 -48.37 4.08 -28.18
N GLN A 791 -47.95 4.22 -26.92
CA GLN A 791 -48.74 3.85 -25.74
C GLN A 791 -49.39 5.04 -25.01
N ASN A 792 -49.46 6.22 -25.64
CA ASN A 792 -49.99 7.45 -25.04
C ASN A 792 -49.15 8.03 -23.88
N GLU A 793 -47.85 7.71 -23.82
CA GLU A 793 -46.91 8.17 -22.79
C GLU A 793 -45.49 8.26 -23.36
N SER A 794 -44.56 8.85 -22.61
CA SER A 794 -43.14 8.88 -22.98
C SER A 794 -42.44 7.58 -22.63
N LEU A 795 -41.30 7.40 -23.27
CA LEU A 795 -40.31 6.39 -22.97
C LEU A 795 -39.18 7.08 -22.19
N VAL A 796 -38.88 6.59 -20.99
CA VAL A 796 -37.81 7.12 -20.11
C VAL A 796 -36.85 6.01 -19.72
N ARG A 797 -35.64 6.36 -19.30
CA ARG A 797 -34.68 5.41 -18.74
C ARG A 797 -34.98 5.16 -17.26
N ASP A 798 -34.82 3.92 -16.81
CA ASP A 798 -35.00 3.55 -15.40
C ASP A 798 -33.79 2.72 -14.90
N PRO A 799 -33.02 3.22 -13.92
CA PRO A 799 -33.05 4.59 -13.39
C PRO A 799 -32.66 5.64 -14.43
N ASP A 800 -33.07 6.89 -14.25
CA ASP A 800 -32.58 8.03 -15.03
C ASP A 800 -31.05 8.10 -15.06
N LEU A 801 -30.50 8.74 -16.10
CA LEU A 801 -29.04 8.91 -16.26
C LEU A 801 -28.27 7.57 -16.26
N THR A 802 -28.89 6.52 -16.75
CA THR A 802 -28.22 5.25 -17.00
C THR A 802 -28.31 4.88 -18.49
N ASN A 803 -27.60 3.85 -18.94
CA ASN A 803 -27.72 3.37 -20.32
C ASN A 803 -28.68 2.17 -20.40
N THR A 804 -29.69 2.13 -19.54
CA THR A 804 -30.70 1.06 -19.53
C THR A 804 -31.65 1.19 -20.71
N PRO A 805 -32.29 0.10 -21.14
CA PRO A 805 -33.39 0.16 -22.10
C PRO A 805 -34.48 1.13 -21.62
N PHE A 806 -35.18 1.73 -22.57
CA PHE A 806 -36.32 2.57 -22.28
C PHE A 806 -37.49 1.74 -21.70
N GLU A 807 -38.14 2.28 -20.68
CA GLU A 807 -39.37 1.79 -20.09
C GLU A 807 -40.51 2.81 -20.33
N LEU A 808 -41.75 2.35 -20.22
CA LEU A 808 -42.91 3.24 -20.23
C LEU A 808 -42.89 4.10 -18.97
N HIS A 809 -43.01 5.42 -19.11
CA HIS A 809 -42.84 6.36 -18.00
C HIS A 809 -43.73 6.06 -16.80
N SER A 810 -45.00 5.71 -17.03
CA SER A 810 -45.96 5.36 -15.96
C SER A 810 -45.65 4.04 -15.24
N GLN A 811 -44.74 3.22 -15.78
CA GLN A 811 -44.31 1.95 -15.19
C GLN A 811 -43.06 2.09 -14.32
N VAL A 812 -42.31 3.19 -14.48
CA VAL A 812 -41.21 3.54 -13.59
C VAL A 812 -41.77 3.85 -12.21
N THR A 813 -41.23 3.20 -11.17
CA THR A 813 -41.78 3.34 -9.81
C THR A 813 -41.68 4.79 -9.32
N ALA A 814 -40.59 5.47 -9.67
CA ALA A 814 -40.32 6.86 -9.31
C ALA A 814 -41.35 7.84 -9.87
N SER A 815 -42.00 7.53 -11.02
CA SER A 815 -42.91 8.47 -11.67
C SER A 815 -44.25 8.68 -11.00
N GLY A 816 -44.60 7.85 -10.01
CA GLY A 816 -45.91 7.92 -9.36
C GLY A 816 -47.09 7.75 -10.33
N GLY A 817 -46.86 7.21 -11.54
CA GLY A 817 -47.87 7.05 -12.59
C GLY A 817 -48.02 8.25 -13.53
N ALA A 818 -47.09 9.22 -13.51
CA ALA A 818 -47.01 10.27 -14.52
C ALA A 818 -46.73 9.68 -15.93
N LEU A 819 -47.23 10.34 -16.98
CA LEU A 819 -47.08 9.87 -18.37
C LEU A 819 -45.83 10.42 -19.06
N TYR A 820 -45.17 11.42 -18.48
CA TYR A 820 -43.97 12.09 -18.99
C TYR A 820 -43.39 13.05 -17.93
N SER A 821 -42.11 13.41 -18.04
CA SER A 821 -41.41 14.33 -17.12
C SER A 821 -40.40 15.27 -17.80
N PRO A 822 -40.78 16.05 -18.84
CA PRO A 822 -39.83 16.82 -19.62
C PRO A 822 -39.06 17.85 -18.78
N GLY A 823 -37.72 17.77 -18.79
CA GLY A 823 -36.80 18.66 -18.10
C GLY A 823 -36.48 18.26 -16.66
N THR A 824 -36.99 17.12 -16.21
CA THR A 824 -36.88 16.59 -14.85
C THR A 824 -36.61 15.09 -14.87
N LEU A 825 -36.09 14.56 -13.76
CA LEU A 825 -36.05 13.12 -13.50
C LEU A 825 -37.49 12.56 -13.54
N ALA A 826 -37.63 11.23 -13.67
CA ALA A 826 -38.92 10.57 -13.78
C ALA A 826 -39.85 10.87 -12.59
N ASP A 827 -39.31 11.17 -11.40
CA ASP A 827 -40.04 11.59 -10.19
C ASP A 827 -40.47 13.06 -10.17
N GLY A 828 -40.09 13.85 -11.18
CA GLY A 828 -40.37 15.28 -11.31
C GLY A 828 -39.34 16.20 -10.64
N THR A 829 -38.25 15.67 -10.08
CA THR A 829 -37.17 16.47 -9.48
C THR A 829 -36.11 16.88 -10.52
N THR A 830 -35.22 17.82 -10.18
CA THR A 830 -34.18 18.31 -11.11
C THR A 830 -33.01 17.35 -11.22
N PHE A 831 -32.40 17.24 -12.42
CA PHE A 831 -31.22 16.39 -12.68
C PHE A 831 -29.95 16.78 -11.90
N THR A 832 -29.89 17.99 -11.37
CA THR A 832 -28.73 18.52 -10.65
C THR A 832 -28.98 18.50 -9.15
N VAL A 833 -27.98 18.06 -8.38
CA VAL A 833 -27.95 18.28 -6.92
C VAL A 833 -27.73 19.77 -6.65
N GLY A 834 -28.77 20.45 -6.21
CA GLY A 834 -28.80 21.86 -5.86
C GLY A 834 -28.70 22.11 -4.35
N VAL A 835 -28.74 23.39 -3.98
CA VAL A 835 -28.79 23.84 -2.59
C VAL A 835 -29.95 23.17 -1.86
N GLY A 836 -29.68 22.61 -0.68
CA GLY A 836 -30.70 21.99 0.17
C GLY A 836 -30.95 20.50 -0.07
N GLN A 837 -30.28 19.86 -1.03
CA GLN A 837 -30.47 18.43 -1.33
C GLN A 837 -29.43 17.53 -0.65
N VAL A 838 -28.18 17.97 -0.55
CA VAL A 838 -27.18 17.37 0.34
C VAL A 838 -26.69 18.46 1.29
N LEU A 839 -26.69 18.14 2.58
CA LEU A 839 -26.42 19.09 3.65
C LEU A 839 -25.21 18.63 4.47
N LEU A 840 -24.33 19.55 4.83
CA LEU A 840 -23.41 19.42 5.95
C LEU A 840 -24.23 19.39 7.23
N THR A 841 -24.06 18.36 8.06
CA THR A 841 -24.87 18.18 9.28
C THR A 841 -24.07 18.30 10.56
N GLU A 842 -22.81 17.88 10.57
CA GLU A 842 -21.96 18.04 11.75
C GLU A 842 -20.49 18.12 11.33
N VAL A 843 -19.70 18.97 11.99
CA VAL A 843 -18.27 19.12 11.72
C VAL A 843 -17.51 19.11 13.03
N LEU A 844 -16.57 18.18 13.16
CA LEU A 844 -15.59 18.12 14.23
C LEU A 844 -14.22 18.45 13.65
N TYR A 845 -13.82 19.72 13.79
CA TYR A 845 -12.55 20.22 13.29
C TYR A 845 -11.44 20.23 14.36
N ASP A 846 -11.77 20.37 15.64
CA ASP A 846 -10.78 20.41 16.74
C ASP A 846 -11.02 19.25 17.72
N PRO A 847 -10.64 18.00 17.36
CA PRO A 847 -10.75 16.86 18.29
C PRO A 847 -9.98 17.11 19.58
N SER A 848 -10.31 16.36 20.63
CA SER A 848 -9.52 16.44 21.86
C SER A 848 -8.18 15.71 21.69
N GLY A 849 -7.08 16.23 22.22
CA GLY A 849 -5.79 15.53 22.16
C GLY A 849 -4.92 15.88 20.94
N ALA A 850 -4.51 14.89 20.15
CA ALA A 850 -3.64 15.08 18.99
C ALA A 850 -4.47 15.12 17.70
N ASP A 851 -4.39 16.22 16.95
CA ASP A 851 -5.36 16.53 15.89
C ASP A 851 -5.22 15.70 14.59
N GLY A 852 -4.11 14.96 14.43
CA GLY A 852 -3.84 14.22 13.20
C GLY A 852 -4.75 13.01 13.02
N GLY A 853 -5.64 13.05 12.02
CA GLY A 853 -6.45 11.90 11.59
C GLY A 853 -7.72 11.64 12.41
N LEU A 854 -8.13 12.58 13.27
CA LEU A 854 -9.31 12.44 14.13
C LEU A 854 -10.48 13.36 13.75
N GLU A 855 -10.25 14.31 12.84
CA GLU A 855 -11.26 15.23 12.32
C GLU A 855 -12.28 14.52 11.43
N TRP A 856 -13.51 15.02 11.40
CA TRP A 856 -14.57 14.49 10.52
C TRP A 856 -15.65 15.52 10.18
N ILE A 857 -16.33 15.28 9.06
CA ILE A 857 -17.48 16.01 8.52
C ILE A 857 -18.59 15.00 8.25
N GLU A 858 -19.79 15.28 8.70
CA GLU A 858 -21.00 14.53 8.36
C GLU A 858 -21.81 15.27 7.29
N ILE A 859 -22.29 14.52 6.30
CA ILE A 859 -23.27 14.99 5.31
C ILE A 859 -24.54 14.16 5.36
N TYR A 860 -25.64 14.74 4.89
CA TYR A 860 -26.96 14.12 4.85
C TYR A 860 -27.65 14.33 3.50
N ASN A 861 -28.30 13.27 3.01
CA ASN A 861 -29.15 13.37 1.83
C ASN A 861 -30.60 13.71 2.24
N ALA A 862 -31.01 14.94 1.92
CA ALA A 862 -32.34 15.48 2.20
C ALA A 862 -33.38 15.21 1.10
N THR A 863 -33.01 14.49 0.05
CA THR A 863 -33.95 14.06 -0.99
C THR A 863 -34.62 12.74 -0.64
N ASP A 864 -35.66 12.40 -1.39
CA ASP A 864 -36.39 11.14 -1.28
C ASP A 864 -35.78 10.01 -2.12
N HIS A 865 -34.67 10.28 -2.83
CA HIS A 865 -33.95 9.34 -3.68
C HIS A 865 -32.46 9.26 -3.31
N ALA A 866 -31.73 8.30 -3.86
CA ALA A 866 -30.29 8.17 -3.60
C ALA A 866 -29.48 9.16 -4.47
N ILE A 867 -28.41 9.72 -3.91
CA ILE A 867 -27.52 10.66 -4.60
C ILE A 867 -26.16 10.02 -4.83
N ASP A 868 -25.66 10.09 -6.06
CA ASP A 868 -24.29 9.73 -6.41
C ASP A 868 -23.31 10.88 -6.13
N LEU A 869 -22.36 10.61 -5.24
CA LEU A 869 -21.37 11.55 -4.72
C LEU A 869 -20.11 11.64 -5.60
N GLY A 870 -19.92 10.79 -6.61
CA GLY A 870 -18.68 10.74 -7.43
C GLY A 870 -18.34 12.03 -8.20
N GLY A 871 -19.30 12.95 -8.30
CA GLY A 871 -19.12 14.29 -8.87
C GLY A 871 -18.96 15.42 -7.83
N MET A 872 -19.02 15.11 -6.54
CA MET A 872 -19.09 16.08 -5.44
C MET A 872 -17.77 16.15 -4.68
N SER A 873 -17.51 17.27 -4.00
CA SER A 873 -16.32 17.44 -3.17
C SER A 873 -16.58 18.28 -1.94
N LEU A 874 -15.77 18.11 -0.92
CA LEU A 874 -15.71 18.99 0.25
C LEU A 874 -14.50 19.92 0.13
N GLY A 875 -14.65 21.12 0.67
CA GLY A 875 -13.58 22.10 0.78
C GLY A 875 -13.53 22.72 2.17
N GLY A 876 -12.33 23.01 2.66
CA GLY A 876 -12.07 23.65 3.94
C GLY A 876 -11.08 24.80 3.84
N GLY A 877 -11.25 25.83 4.67
CA GLY A 877 -10.21 26.83 4.94
C GLY A 877 -10.68 28.20 5.43
N GLY A 878 -9.72 29.08 5.72
CA GLY A 878 -9.96 30.41 6.31
C GLY A 878 -9.97 31.61 5.37
N SER A 879 -9.54 31.46 4.11
CA SER A 879 -9.62 32.52 3.08
C SER A 879 -10.46 32.15 1.87
N ASN A 880 -10.56 30.85 1.61
CA ASN A 880 -11.41 30.18 0.64
C ASN A 880 -11.42 28.69 1.02
N TYR A 881 -12.25 27.91 0.33
CA TYR A 881 -12.42 26.47 0.58
C TYR A 881 -11.41 25.58 -0.17
N THR A 882 -10.36 26.14 -0.77
CA THR A 882 -9.38 25.34 -1.54
C THR A 882 -8.15 24.94 -0.72
N SER A 883 -8.15 25.15 0.60
CA SER A 883 -6.99 24.82 1.45
C SER A 883 -6.94 23.33 1.72
N THR A 884 -8.10 22.76 2.05
CA THR A 884 -8.34 21.33 2.20
C THR A 884 -9.39 20.97 1.17
N LEU A 885 -9.11 20.04 0.25
CA LEU A 885 -10.06 19.58 -0.76
C LEU A 885 -10.18 18.07 -0.69
N VAL A 886 -11.41 17.57 -0.67
CA VAL A 886 -11.70 16.14 -0.55
C VAL A 886 -12.67 15.74 -1.64
N GLN A 887 -12.27 14.79 -2.48
CA GLN A 887 -13.16 14.20 -3.47
C GLN A 887 -14.10 13.19 -2.79
N LEU A 888 -15.40 13.31 -3.02
CA LEU A 888 -16.37 12.34 -2.54
C LEU A 888 -16.58 11.23 -3.56
N ALA A 889 -17.01 10.07 -3.09
CA ALA A 889 -17.34 8.90 -3.90
C ALA A 889 -18.45 8.07 -3.23
N GLY A 890 -19.11 7.23 -4.02
CA GLY A 890 -20.17 6.34 -3.55
C GLY A 890 -21.58 6.93 -3.70
N VAL A 891 -22.57 6.22 -3.15
CA VAL A 891 -23.99 6.59 -3.25
C VAL A 891 -24.55 6.80 -1.86
N LEU A 892 -25.08 8.00 -1.60
CA LEU A 892 -25.76 8.35 -0.37
C LEU A 892 -27.27 8.12 -0.53
N ALA A 893 -27.79 7.08 0.10
CA ALA A 893 -29.22 6.77 -0.01
C ALA A 893 -30.10 7.87 0.61
N SER A 894 -31.35 7.94 0.12
CA SER A 894 -32.39 8.83 0.65
C SER A 894 -32.45 8.79 2.17
N GLY A 895 -32.36 9.96 2.79
CA GLY A 895 -32.44 10.12 4.24
C GLY A 895 -31.33 9.46 5.06
N GLN A 896 -30.18 9.14 4.45
CA GLN A 896 -29.00 8.65 5.16
C GLN A 896 -27.98 9.77 5.40
N THR A 897 -27.17 9.57 6.45
CA THR A 897 -25.95 10.33 6.72
C THR A 897 -24.73 9.60 6.20
N LEU A 898 -23.64 10.33 5.97
CA LEU A 898 -22.32 9.78 5.67
C LEU A 898 -21.27 10.60 6.42
N VAL A 899 -20.44 9.92 7.22
CA VAL A 899 -19.34 10.54 7.97
C VAL A 899 -18.03 10.36 7.20
N ILE A 900 -17.42 11.48 6.82
CA ILE A 900 -16.11 11.60 6.15
C ILE A 900 -15.07 12.03 7.19
N GLY A 901 -14.02 11.24 7.41
CA GLY A 901 -12.96 11.62 8.35
C GLY A 901 -11.85 10.60 8.44
N GLY A 902 -10.84 10.85 9.27
CA GLY A 902 -9.69 9.93 9.37
C GLY A 902 -10.11 8.54 9.86
N PRO A 903 -9.30 7.49 9.57
CA PRO A 903 -9.69 6.10 9.83
C PRO A 903 -9.82 5.75 11.32
N ASP A 904 -9.29 6.61 12.20
CA ASP A 904 -9.22 6.36 13.63
C ASP A 904 -10.51 6.81 14.34
N SER A 905 -11.23 5.85 14.92
CA SER A 905 -12.40 6.08 15.76
C SER A 905 -12.00 5.91 17.23
N THR A 906 -11.97 7.01 17.98
CA THR A 906 -11.47 7.05 19.36
C THR A 906 -12.40 7.84 20.27
N ALA A 907 -12.20 7.76 21.59
CA ALA A 907 -12.94 8.59 22.52
C ALA A 907 -12.72 10.10 22.29
N ASP A 908 -11.59 10.45 21.68
CA ASP A 908 -11.13 11.82 21.49
C ASP A 908 -11.88 12.56 20.36
N ASN A 909 -12.52 11.81 19.44
CA ASN A 909 -13.39 12.32 18.37
C ASN A 909 -14.83 11.79 18.43
N ALA A 910 -15.26 11.32 19.62
CA ALA A 910 -16.60 10.79 19.90
C ALA A 910 -16.94 9.43 19.25
N ASN A 911 -15.94 8.64 18.85
CA ASN A 911 -16.06 7.29 18.28
C ASN A 911 -17.02 7.21 17.07
N PRO A 912 -16.81 8.00 16.00
CA PRO A 912 -17.66 7.94 14.81
C PRO A 912 -17.55 6.56 14.14
N THR A 913 -18.63 6.11 13.50
CA THR A 913 -18.54 5.11 12.44
C THR A 913 -18.17 5.85 11.17
N ILE A 914 -16.93 5.70 10.72
CA ILE A 914 -16.43 6.38 9.52
C ILE A 914 -16.89 5.60 8.29
N ASP A 915 -17.75 6.25 7.50
CA ASP A 915 -18.29 5.69 6.26
C ASP A 915 -17.31 5.87 5.10
N LEU A 916 -16.61 7.01 5.07
CA LEU A 916 -15.60 7.34 4.07
C LEU A 916 -14.27 7.74 4.75
N PRO A 917 -13.32 6.81 4.89
CA PRO A 917 -12.06 7.08 5.59
C PRO A 917 -11.13 7.96 4.74
N ILE A 918 -10.96 9.20 5.15
CA ILE A 918 -10.13 10.23 4.49
C ILE A 918 -9.39 11.03 5.55
N THR A 919 -8.07 11.13 5.41
CA THR A 919 -7.29 12.07 6.24
C THR A 919 -7.27 13.44 5.57
N PHE A 920 -7.78 14.46 6.25
CA PHE A 920 -7.71 15.84 5.76
C PHE A 920 -6.26 16.32 5.75
N SER A 921 -5.76 16.71 4.57
CA SER A 921 -4.38 17.20 4.39
C SER A 921 -4.35 18.44 3.50
N PRO A 922 -4.05 19.63 4.05
CA PRO A 922 -3.95 19.94 5.49
C PRO A 922 -5.26 19.65 6.24
N GLY A 923 -5.17 19.46 7.55
CA GLY A 923 -6.35 19.30 8.43
C GLY A 923 -7.34 20.45 8.34
N LEU A 924 -8.53 20.26 8.91
CA LEU A 924 -9.51 21.32 9.05
C LEU A 924 -8.94 22.45 9.93
N GLN A 925 -9.36 23.69 9.68
CA GLN A 925 -8.73 24.84 10.33
C GLN A 925 -9.39 25.14 11.67
N ASN A 926 -8.65 24.91 12.76
CA ASN A 926 -9.07 25.24 14.12
C ASN A 926 -9.05 26.75 14.27
N SER A 927 -10.24 27.32 14.40
CA SER A 927 -10.45 28.73 14.15
C SER A 927 -9.69 29.67 15.08
N GLY A 928 -9.22 30.78 14.52
CA GLY A 928 -8.38 31.78 15.18
C GLY A 928 -9.11 33.12 15.41
N SER A 929 -8.43 34.23 15.16
CA SER A 929 -9.05 35.58 15.24
C SER A 929 -9.94 35.94 14.03
N THR A 930 -10.06 35.04 13.07
CA THR A 930 -10.83 35.16 11.82
C THR A 930 -11.61 33.87 11.62
N ALA A 931 -12.76 33.95 10.96
CA ALA A 931 -13.59 32.78 10.68
C ALA A 931 -12.95 31.83 9.67
N ASP A 932 -13.27 30.56 9.84
CA ASP A 932 -12.94 29.45 8.95
C ASP A 932 -14.23 28.81 8.44
N GLY A 933 -14.14 27.88 7.50
CA GLY A 933 -15.35 27.22 7.02
C GLY A 933 -15.11 25.91 6.32
N VAL A 934 -16.20 25.15 6.24
CA VAL A 934 -16.34 23.93 5.46
C VAL A 934 -17.45 24.14 4.44
N ALA A 935 -17.25 23.62 3.24
CA ALA A 935 -18.18 23.75 2.13
C ALA A 935 -18.30 22.44 1.35
N LEU A 936 -19.50 22.19 0.85
CA LEU A 936 -19.82 21.10 -0.07
C LEU A 936 -20.05 21.67 -1.47
N PHE A 937 -19.49 21.01 -2.48
CA PHE A 937 -19.57 21.40 -3.88
C PHE A 937 -20.13 20.28 -4.72
N ASN A 938 -20.99 20.62 -5.68
CA ASN A 938 -21.40 19.71 -6.75
C ASN A 938 -20.43 19.76 -7.95
N LEU A 939 -19.14 19.71 -7.65
CA LEU A 939 -18.03 19.66 -8.60
C LEU A 939 -16.92 18.80 -8.02
N ARG A 940 -16.09 18.20 -8.88
CA ARG A 940 -14.87 17.51 -8.46
C ARG A 940 -13.89 18.45 -7.78
N ALA A 941 -13.13 17.93 -6.82
CA ALA A 941 -12.16 18.69 -6.02
C ALA A 941 -11.19 19.51 -6.89
N ALA A 942 -10.67 18.93 -7.97
CA ALA A 942 -9.75 19.57 -8.91
C ALA A 942 -10.33 20.80 -9.65
N ARG A 943 -11.64 21.02 -9.58
CA ARG A 943 -12.36 22.10 -10.26
C ARG A 943 -12.77 23.23 -9.32
N ILE A 944 -12.53 23.09 -8.01
CA ILE A 944 -12.88 24.12 -7.04
C ILE A 944 -11.90 25.28 -7.15
N THR A 945 -12.44 26.46 -7.38
CA THR A 945 -11.70 27.72 -7.42
C THR A 945 -12.04 28.55 -6.19
N PRO A 946 -11.24 29.57 -5.83
CA PRO A 946 -11.57 30.47 -4.72
C PRO A 946 -12.91 31.22 -4.83
N THR A 947 -13.54 31.21 -6.01
CA THR A 947 -14.83 31.89 -6.27
C THR A 947 -15.97 30.91 -6.56
N THR A 948 -15.71 29.60 -6.49
CA THR A 948 -16.76 28.60 -6.70
C THR A 948 -17.78 28.71 -5.58
N VAL A 949 -19.06 28.87 -5.94
CA VAL A 949 -20.16 28.93 -4.97
C VAL A 949 -20.47 27.51 -4.51
N PRO A 950 -20.47 27.23 -3.20
CA PRO A 950 -20.82 25.92 -2.67
C PRO A 950 -22.32 25.64 -2.78
N ILE A 951 -22.72 24.37 -2.76
CA ILE A 951 -24.13 23.99 -2.66
C ILE A 951 -24.62 23.98 -1.20
N ASP A 952 -23.69 23.89 -0.26
CA ASP A 952 -23.94 24.04 1.17
C ASP A 952 -22.63 24.42 1.88
N ALA A 953 -22.68 25.30 2.87
CA ALA A 953 -21.50 25.70 3.62
C ALA A 953 -21.80 26.02 5.08
N VAL A 954 -20.77 25.95 5.91
CA VAL A 954 -20.78 26.50 7.27
C VAL A 954 -19.51 27.31 7.49
N VAL A 955 -19.68 28.57 7.89
CA VAL A 955 -18.61 29.49 8.29
C VAL A 955 -18.68 29.62 9.81
N TYR A 956 -17.62 29.24 10.50
CA TYR A 956 -17.53 29.28 11.95
C TYR A 956 -16.47 30.25 12.44
N GLY A 957 -16.80 30.95 13.52
CA GLY A 957 -15.89 31.74 14.32
C GLY A 957 -16.30 33.19 14.53
N THR A 958 -15.33 34.04 14.88
CA THR A 958 -15.65 35.35 15.47
C THR A 958 -15.92 36.47 14.45
N SER A 959 -15.32 36.41 13.26
CA SER A 959 -15.59 37.37 12.18
C SER A 959 -15.15 36.87 10.79
N ASN A 960 -16.04 36.94 9.80
CA ASN A 960 -15.73 36.60 8.41
C ASN A 960 -15.12 37.79 7.64
N THR A 961 -13.97 38.30 8.09
CA THR A 961 -13.26 39.37 7.38
C THR A 961 -12.51 38.87 6.15
N SER A 962 -12.32 37.56 6.03
CA SER A 962 -11.61 36.91 4.94
C SER A 962 -12.46 36.76 3.68
N GLY A 963 -13.80 36.86 3.81
CA GLY A 963 -14.71 36.86 2.68
C GLY A 963 -15.10 35.46 2.19
N LEU A 964 -15.15 34.48 3.08
CA LEU A 964 -15.72 33.16 2.78
C LEU A 964 -17.18 33.33 2.35
N ILE A 965 -17.56 32.72 1.23
CA ILE A 965 -18.90 32.82 0.66
C ILE A 965 -19.73 31.60 1.03
N ASP A 966 -20.97 31.82 1.42
CA ASP A 966 -21.92 30.73 1.67
C ASP A 966 -22.58 30.25 0.35
N GLU A 967 -23.55 29.35 0.45
CA GLU A 967 -24.32 28.81 -0.67
C GLU A 967 -25.15 29.86 -1.43
N THR A 968 -25.33 31.06 -0.86
CA THR A 968 -25.93 32.21 -1.56
C THR A 968 -24.92 32.95 -2.45
N GLY A 969 -23.64 32.58 -2.37
CA GLY A 969 -22.53 33.22 -3.06
C GLY A 969 -22.12 34.56 -2.44
N VAL A 970 -22.55 34.83 -1.20
CA VAL A 970 -22.29 36.09 -0.49
C VAL A 970 -21.46 35.80 0.76
N ALA A 971 -20.51 36.69 1.07
CA ALA A 971 -19.74 36.60 2.29
C ALA A 971 -20.53 37.19 3.47
N ASN A 972 -21.22 36.32 4.22
CA ASN A 972 -22.01 36.68 5.40
C ASN A 972 -21.21 36.56 6.70
N ALA A 973 -21.79 37.02 7.81
CA ALA A 973 -21.17 36.81 9.13
C ALA A 973 -21.22 35.31 9.48
N PRO A 974 -20.26 34.78 10.29
CA PRO A 974 -20.23 33.36 10.64
C PRO A 974 -21.57 32.89 11.24
N GLU A 975 -22.05 31.73 10.81
CA GLU A 975 -23.31 31.14 11.25
C GLU A 975 -23.22 30.63 12.70
N VAL A 976 -22.03 30.22 13.13
CA VAL A 976 -21.76 29.68 14.48
C VAL A 976 -20.42 30.17 15.02
N GLY A 977 -20.27 30.20 16.34
CA GLY A 977 -19.01 30.53 17.00
C GLY A 977 -17.99 29.38 17.00
N ASP A 978 -16.83 29.61 17.63
CA ASP A 978 -15.80 28.58 17.77
C ASP A 978 -16.23 27.52 18.80
N ALA A 979 -16.24 26.27 18.38
CA ALA A 979 -16.36 25.11 19.25
C ALA A 979 -15.05 24.94 20.03
N SER A 980 -15.15 24.52 21.30
CA SER A 980 -13.96 24.15 22.08
C SER A 980 -13.43 22.79 21.64
N SER A 981 -12.15 22.52 21.81
CA SER A 981 -11.57 21.19 21.60
C SER A 981 -12.43 20.04 22.16
N GLY A 982 -12.71 19.06 21.31
CA GLY A 982 -13.59 17.92 21.56
C GLY A 982 -15.09 18.18 21.31
N ALA A 983 -15.49 19.41 20.99
CA ALA A 983 -16.85 19.77 20.59
C ALA A 983 -16.95 19.90 19.07
N SER A 984 -18.14 19.68 18.53
CA SER A 984 -18.47 19.84 17.12
C SER A 984 -19.38 21.05 16.90
N ILE A 985 -19.56 21.43 15.64
CA ILE A 985 -20.66 22.28 15.21
C ILE A 985 -21.69 21.42 14.49
N GLU A 986 -22.96 21.59 14.83
CA GLU A 986 -24.06 20.74 14.38
C GLU A 986 -25.16 21.59 13.74
N ARG A 987 -25.69 21.13 12.62
CA ARG A 987 -26.91 21.66 11.98
C ARG A 987 -28.12 21.03 12.66
N ILE A 988 -29.02 21.86 13.19
CA ILE A 988 -30.18 21.40 13.96
C ILE A 988 -31.48 21.30 13.17
N ASP A 989 -31.50 21.82 11.94
CA ASP A 989 -32.66 21.79 11.07
C ASP A 989 -32.28 21.82 9.58
N LEU A 990 -33.22 21.48 8.71
CA LEU A 990 -33.05 21.63 7.26
C LEU A 990 -33.01 23.09 6.79
N ALA A 991 -33.30 24.06 7.68
CA ALA A 991 -33.31 25.48 7.36
C ALA A 991 -31.92 26.13 7.50
N GLY A 992 -30.91 25.39 7.99
CA GLY A 992 -29.52 25.83 8.07
C GLY A 992 -29.16 26.51 9.39
N THR A 993 -29.87 26.22 10.48
CA THR A 993 -29.48 26.71 11.81
C THR A 993 -28.34 25.85 12.37
N TRP A 994 -27.28 26.49 12.87
CA TRP A 994 -26.09 25.83 13.43
C TRP A 994 -25.94 26.11 14.94
N GLN A 995 -25.44 25.13 15.69
CA GLN A 995 -25.11 25.26 17.11
C GLN A 995 -23.75 24.61 17.43
N ILE A 996 -23.20 24.93 18.59
CA ILE A 996 -22.05 24.20 19.14
C ILE A 996 -22.58 23.04 19.96
N GLN A 997 -22.11 21.83 19.64
CA GLN A 997 -22.47 20.60 20.32
C GLN A 997 -21.29 20.16 21.19
N THR A 998 -21.46 20.24 22.51
CA THR A 998 -20.37 19.93 23.47
C THR A 998 -20.05 18.44 23.57
N SER A 999 -20.96 17.60 23.07
CA SER A 999 -20.81 16.15 22.99
C SER A 999 -21.15 15.73 21.57
N PRO A 1000 -20.17 15.62 20.66
CA PRO A 1000 -20.42 15.34 19.25
C PRO A 1000 -21.25 14.08 19.03
N THR A 1001 -22.07 14.08 17.99
CA THR A 1001 -23.10 13.07 17.74
C THR A 1001 -23.00 12.47 16.32
N PRO A 1002 -21.84 11.92 15.94
CA PRO A 1002 -21.67 11.35 14.61
C PRO A 1002 -22.68 10.22 14.34
N ASN A 1003 -23.06 10.07 13.07
CA ASN A 1003 -23.99 9.06 12.55
C ASN A 1003 -25.44 9.17 13.07
N SER A 1004 -25.82 10.31 13.64
CA SER A 1004 -27.09 10.44 14.35
C SER A 1004 -28.10 11.42 13.74
N PHE A 1005 -27.70 12.19 12.72
CA PHE A 1005 -28.61 13.11 12.07
C PHE A 1005 -29.72 12.36 11.32
N SER A 1006 -30.98 12.82 11.46
CA SER A 1006 -32.09 12.31 10.63
C SER A 1006 -33.07 13.44 10.30
N ALA A 1007 -33.40 13.67 9.02
CA ALA A 1007 -34.45 14.64 8.70
C ALA A 1007 -35.81 14.09 9.12
N GLY A 1008 -36.43 14.77 10.08
CA GLY A 1008 -37.62 14.29 10.77
C GLY A 1008 -37.36 13.89 12.21
N SER A 1009 -36.10 13.75 12.61
CA SER A 1009 -35.66 14.14 13.93
C SER A 1009 -34.86 15.43 13.80
N THR A 1010 -35.50 16.59 13.94
CA THR A 1010 -35.14 17.30 15.17
C THR A 1010 -34.92 16.24 16.26
N PRO A 1011 -33.72 16.06 16.86
CA PRO A 1011 -33.74 15.76 18.28
C PRO A 1011 -34.78 16.75 18.79
N PRO A 1012 -35.92 16.31 19.34
CA PRO A 1012 -36.89 17.25 19.85
C PRO A 1012 -36.05 18.26 20.63
N PRO A 1013 -36.03 19.55 20.24
CA PRO A 1013 -35.10 20.52 20.84
C PRO A 1013 -35.12 20.22 22.31
N SER A 1014 -33.96 19.92 22.91
CA SER A 1014 -33.89 19.42 24.30
C SER A 1014 -34.93 20.19 25.12
N GLY A 1015 -36.01 19.51 25.53
CA GLY A 1015 -37.24 20.17 26.00
C GLY A 1015 -38.53 20.13 25.15
N VAL A 1016 -38.75 19.19 24.21
CA VAL A 1016 -40.14 19.02 23.67
C VAL A 1016 -41.07 18.51 24.75
N VAL A 1017 -40.60 17.60 25.61
CA VAL A 1017 -41.40 17.22 26.78
C VAL A 1017 -41.39 18.40 27.74
N ILE A 1018 -42.58 18.87 28.10
CA ILE A 1018 -42.78 20.00 29.00
C ILE A 1018 -43.57 19.56 30.23
N LEU A 1019 -43.40 20.28 31.34
CA LEU A 1019 -44.24 20.22 32.52
C LEU A 1019 -45.63 20.78 32.16
N SER A 1020 -46.68 19.99 32.33
CA SER A 1020 -48.05 20.46 32.08
C SER A 1020 -48.83 20.78 33.34
N GLU A 1021 -48.70 19.97 34.40
CA GLU A 1021 -49.44 20.17 35.63
C GLU A 1021 -48.64 19.64 36.83
N VAL A 1022 -48.59 20.40 37.93
CA VAL A 1022 -47.88 20.01 39.16
C VAL A 1022 -48.84 20.10 40.35
N PHE A 1023 -48.99 18.99 41.06
CA PHE A 1023 -49.79 18.88 42.28
C PHE A 1023 -48.89 18.59 43.48
N TYR A 1024 -48.50 19.66 44.18
CA TYR A 1024 -47.51 19.62 45.24
C TYR A 1024 -48.10 19.74 46.66
N ASP A 1025 -49.26 20.40 46.87
CA ASP A 1025 -49.85 20.62 48.21
C ASP A 1025 -51.21 19.89 48.37
N PRO A 1026 -51.22 18.55 48.50
CA PRO A 1026 -52.45 17.80 48.75
C PRO A 1026 -53.06 18.16 50.11
N SER A 1027 -54.38 17.94 50.27
CA SER A 1027 -55.00 18.17 51.57
C SER A 1027 -54.61 17.12 52.59
N GLY A 1028 -53.73 17.45 53.54
CA GLY A 1028 -53.45 16.61 54.71
C GLY A 1028 -51.97 16.31 54.90
N ALA A 1029 -51.59 15.03 54.71
CA ALA A 1029 -50.20 14.61 54.68
C ALA A 1029 -49.81 14.36 53.23
N ASP A 1030 -48.59 14.74 52.84
CA ASP A 1030 -48.23 14.92 51.44
C ASP A 1030 -47.58 13.66 50.84
N ASP A 1031 -46.71 13.01 51.62
CA ASP A 1031 -46.10 11.69 51.37
C ASP A 1031 -46.97 10.72 50.56
N GLY A 1032 -46.52 10.45 49.32
CA GLY A 1032 -47.15 9.51 48.41
C GLY A 1032 -48.37 10.00 47.62
N LEU A 1033 -48.80 11.25 47.78
CA LEU A 1033 -49.97 11.83 47.10
C LEU A 1033 -49.65 12.86 46.01
N GLU A 1034 -48.42 13.36 45.97
CA GLU A 1034 -47.97 14.38 45.01
C GLU A 1034 -47.68 13.78 43.64
N TRP A 1035 -47.80 14.63 42.61
CA TRP A 1035 -47.53 14.23 41.23
C TRP A 1035 -47.17 15.39 40.30
N VAL A 1036 -46.42 15.06 39.25
CA VAL A 1036 -46.02 15.93 38.15
C VAL A 1036 -46.48 15.27 36.85
N GLU A 1037 -47.16 16.03 36.02
CA GLU A 1037 -47.57 15.62 34.68
C GLU A 1037 -46.67 16.28 33.63
N LEU A 1038 -46.24 15.46 32.67
CA LEU A 1038 -45.50 15.87 31.49
C LEU A 1038 -46.41 15.80 30.27
N TYR A 1039 -46.13 16.63 29.27
CA TYR A 1039 -46.82 16.61 27.99
C TYR A 1039 -45.82 16.62 26.83
N ASN A 1040 -46.09 15.82 25.81
CA ASN A 1040 -45.34 15.82 24.55
C ASN A 1040 -46.18 16.53 23.46
N PRO A 1041 -45.96 17.83 23.20
CA PRO A 1041 -46.59 18.57 22.11
C PRO A 1041 -46.04 18.19 20.72
N GLY A 1042 -44.97 17.39 20.67
CA GLY A 1042 -44.34 16.94 19.45
C GLY A 1042 -45.18 15.95 18.66
N THR A 1043 -44.71 15.67 17.45
CA THR A 1043 -45.37 14.76 16.48
C THR A 1043 -44.84 13.32 16.56
N VAL A 1044 -43.81 13.07 17.36
CA VAL A 1044 -43.17 11.76 17.55
C VAL A 1044 -43.14 11.37 19.04
N ALA A 1045 -43.00 10.07 19.32
CA ALA A 1045 -42.87 9.57 20.69
C ALA A 1045 -41.46 9.86 21.24
N VAL A 1046 -41.34 10.18 22.53
CA VAL A 1046 -40.08 10.51 23.21
C VAL A 1046 -39.76 9.46 24.29
N ASP A 1047 -38.54 8.93 24.28
CA ASP A 1047 -38.01 8.09 25.37
C ASP A 1047 -37.55 8.97 26.54
N LEU A 1048 -38.08 8.69 27.73
CA LEU A 1048 -37.80 9.43 28.96
C LEU A 1048 -36.62 8.85 29.75
N SER A 1049 -35.95 7.79 29.26
CA SER A 1049 -34.84 7.14 29.96
C SER A 1049 -33.65 8.07 30.24
N GLY A 1050 -33.46 9.12 29.41
CA GLY A 1050 -32.48 10.19 29.61
C GLY A 1050 -32.95 11.35 30.51
N TYR A 1051 -34.27 11.46 30.75
CA TYR A 1051 -34.86 12.59 31.46
C TYR A 1051 -34.93 12.37 32.98
N SER A 1052 -34.90 13.45 33.74
CA SER A 1052 -35.13 13.42 35.18
C SER A 1052 -35.94 14.63 35.67
N LEU A 1053 -36.64 14.46 36.78
CA LEU A 1053 -37.31 15.55 37.49
C LEU A 1053 -36.47 16.00 38.67
N GLY A 1054 -36.44 17.30 38.92
CA GLY A 1054 -35.91 17.90 40.15
C GLY A 1054 -36.96 18.79 40.81
N GLY A 1055 -37.07 18.71 42.14
CA GLY A 1055 -37.91 19.59 42.95
C GLY A 1055 -37.06 20.30 44.00
N GLY A 1056 -37.38 21.55 44.32
CA GLY A 1056 -36.47 22.41 45.07
C GLY A 1056 -37.03 23.68 45.67
N GLY A 1057 -36.42 24.13 46.77
CA GLY A 1057 -36.65 25.45 47.37
C GLY A 1057 -35.36 26.28 47.55
N SER A 1058 -34.20 25.64 47.39
CA SER A 1058 -32.88 26.31 47.33
C SER A 1058 -32.17 26.04 46.00
N ASP A 1059 -32.26 24.80 45.51
CA ASP A 1059 -31.97 24.36 44.15
C ASP A 1059 -32.81 23.09 43.85
N TYR A 1060 -32.80 22.61 42.61
CA TYR A 1060 -33.56 21.44 42.17
C TYR A 1060 -33.00 20.08 42.63
N THR A 1061 -31.92 20.05 43.42
CA THR A 1061 -31.32 18.80 43.92
C THR A 1061 -31.98 18.28 45.20
N TYR A 1062 -32.95 19.04 45.76
CA TYR A 1062 -33.62 18.67 46.99
C TYR A 1062 -34.40 17.36 46.87
N THR A 1063 -35.07 17.14 45.74
CA THR A 1063 -35.59 15.84 45.33
C THR A 1063 -35.30 15.63 43.86
N THR A 1064 -34.75 14.48 43.47
CA THR A 1064 -34.44 14.17 42.07
C THR A 1064 -34.93 12.77 41.71
N LEU A 1065 -35.66 12.63 40.62
CA LEU A 1065 -36.28 11.39 40.18
C LEU A 1065 -35.87 11.05 38.75
N GLN A 1066 -35.38 9.84 38.52
CA GLN A 1066 -35.05 9.34 37.19
C GLN A 1066 -36.31 8.90 36.45
N LEU A 1067 -36.55 9.46 35.27
CA LEU A 1067 -37.68 9.04 34.44
C LEU A 1067 -37.35 7.79 33.63
N SER A 1068 -38.39 7.08 33.21
CA SER A 1068 -38.30 5.94 32.32
C SER A 1068 -39.62 5.72 31.58
N GLY A 1069 -39.57 5.05 30.43
CA GLY A 1069 -40.74 4.82 29.59
C GLY A 1069 -40.80 5.79 28.41
N THR A 1070 -41.90 5.77 27.68
CA THR A 1070 -42.04 6.55 26.44
C THR A 1070 -43.33 7.35 26.47
N ILE A 1071 -43.25 8.65 26.17
CA ILE A 1071 -44.40 9.54 26.01
C ILE A 1071 -44.71 9.73 24.52
N GLY A 1072 -45.85 9.20 24.07
CA GLY A 1072 -46.28 9.33 22.68
C GLY A 1072 -46.57 10.78 22.26
N ALA A 1073 -46.56 11.06 20.97
CA ALA A 1073 -46.95 12.35 20.41
C ALA A 1073 -48.37 12.77 20.89
N GLY A 1074 -48.49 13.98 21.41
CA GLY A 1074 -49.74 14.52 21.96
C GLY A 1074 -50.26 13.78 23.20
N GLN A 1075 -49.45 12.97 23.86
CA GLN A 1075 -49.82 12.25 25.11
C GLN A 1075 -49.26 12.96 26.34
N THR A 1076 -49.86 12.66 27.49
CA THR A 1076 -49.35 13.04 28.81
C THR A 1076 -48.64 11.87 29.48
N PHE A 1077 -47.76 12.17 30.43
CA PHE A 1077 -47.08 11.17 31.26
C PHE A 1077 -47.08 11.64 32.71
N VAL A 1078 -47.80 10.94 33.60
CA VAL A 1078 -47.95 11.33 35.01
C VAL A 1078 -46.99 10.54 35.90
N VAL A 1079 -46.17 11.26 36.66
CA VAL A 1079 -45.20 10.74 37.63
C VAL A 1079 -45.66 11.11 39.04
N GLY A 1080 -45.77 10.13 39.94
CA GLY A 1080 -46.16 10.41 41.32
C GLY A 1080 -46.10 9.21 42.25
N GLY A 1081 -46.36 9.47 43.53
CA GLY A 1081 -46.25 8.49 44.61
C GLY A 1081 -47.22 7.30 44.47
N ALA A 1082 -47.03 6.24 45.27
CA ALA A 1082 -47.80 5.00 45.12
C ALA A 1082 -49.31 5.10 45.46
N THR A 1083 -49.79 6.25 45.93
CA THR A 1083 -51.18 6.42 46.39
C THR A 1083 -51.99 7.27 45.41
N SER A 1084 -52.95 6.64 44.71
CA SER A 1084 -53.96 7.32 43.90
C SER A 1084 -55.34 7.21 44.55
N ASN A 1085 -55.93 8.33 44.96
CA ASN A 1085 -57.23 8.36 45.61
C ASN A 1085 -57.96 9.71 45.42
N ALA A 1086 -59.14 9.85 46.02
CA ALA A 1086 -59.98 11.04 45.82
C ALA A 1086 -59.36 12.36 46.34
N THR A 1087 -58.36 12.33 47.22
CA THR A 1087 -57.71 13.54 47.76
C THR A 1087 -56.59 14.08 46.88
N ASN A 1088 -56.09 13.29 45.91
CA ASN A 1088 -55.17 13.76 44.86
C ASN A 1088 -55.75 13.61 43.45
N TYR A 1089 -57.09 13.54 43.35
CA TYR A 1089 -57.85 13.50 42.09
C TYR A 1089 -57.77 12.18 41.30
N ASN A 1090 -57.31 11.10 41.93
CA ASN A 1090 -57.20 9.74 41.38
C ASN A 1090 -56.35 9.63 40.09
N PRO A 1091 -55.09 10.12 40.08
CA PRO A 1091 -54.20 10.03 38.93
C PRO A 1091 -53.93 8.57 38.54
N VAL A 1092 -53.77 8.31 37.25
CA VAL A 1092 -53.20 7.08 36.72
C VAL A 1092 -51.72 7.35 36.46
N PHE A 1093 -50.85 6.77 37.27
CA PHE A 1093 -49.40 6.99 37.13
C PHE A 1093 -48.83 6.15 36.00
N ASP A 1094 -48.20 6.80 35.03
CA ASP A 1094 -47.39 6.15 34.00
C ASP A 1094 -46.07 5.67 34.60
N GLN A 1095 -45.54 6.41 35.58
CA GLN A 1095 -44.42 6.00 36.41
C GLN A 1095 -44.71 6.28 37.88
N THR A 1096 -44.76 5.22 38.69
CA THR A 1096 -44.90 5.37 40.15
C THR A 1096 -43.54 5.61 40.80
N LEU A 1097 -43.26 6.86 41.15
CA LEU A 1097 -42.08 7.30 41.89
C LEU A 1097 -42.49 8.30 42.97
N ASP A 1098 -42.06 8.02 44.19
CA ASP A 1098 -42.36 8.86 45.34
C ASP A 1098 -41.34 9.99 45.44
N PHE A 1099 -41.80 11.23 45.56
CA PHE A 1099 -40.93 12.38 45.80
C PHE A 1099 -40.42 12.28 47.23
N SER A 1100 -39.15 11.91 47.41
CA SER A 1100 -38.57 11.73 48.75
C SER A 1100 -37.20 12.41 48.84
N PRO A 1101 -37.10 13.57 49.50
CA PRO A 1101 -38.17 14.32 50.18
C PRO A 1101 -39.31 14.82 49.25
N ASP A 1102 -40.50 15.03 49.83
CA ASP A 1102 -41.71 15.59 49.19
C ASP A 1102 -41.41 16.94 48.48
N LEU A 1103 -42.18 17.27 47.45
CA LEU A 1103 -42.22 18.60 46.86
C LEU A 1103 -42.61 19.63 47.93
N GLN A 1104 -42.12 20.86 47.78
CA GLN A 1104 -42.27 21.87 48.82
C GLN A 1104 -43.54 22.70 48.60
N ASN A 1105 -44.39 22.82 49.63
CA ASN A 1105 -45.71 23.48 49.53
C ASN A 1105 -45.66 25.01 49.42
N SER A 1106 -44.52 25.62 49.10
CA SER A 1106 -44.28 27.07 49.07
C SER A 1106 -44.45 27.79 50.42
N GLY A 1107 -43.64 28.82 50.63
CA GLY A 1107 -43.60 29.58 51.88
C GLY A 1107 -43.34 31.07 51.64
N SER A 1108 -42.53 31.71 52.49
CA SER A 1108 -42.12 33.11 52.23
C SER A 1108 -41.14 33.25 51.06
N THR A 1109 -40.68 32.14 50.50
CA THR A 1109 -39.79 32.03 49.33
C THR A 1109 -40.44 31.08 48.33
N ALA A 1110 -40.15 31.28 47.04
CA ALA A 1110 -40.63 30.42 45.98
C ALA A 1110 -39.90 29.07 45.97
N ASP A 1111 -40.62 28.05 45.53
CA ASP A 1111 -40.12 26.69 45.26
C ASP A 1111 -40.30 26.40 43.76
N GLY A 1112 -39.81 25.27 43.28
CA GLY A 1112 -39.97 24.91 41.87
C GLY A 1112 -39.83 23.44 41.58
N VAL A 1113 -40.36 23.07 40.40
CA VAL A 1113 -40.18 21.76 39.76
C VAL A 1113 -39.55 21.99 38.39
N ALA A 1114 -38.58 21.17 38.06
CA ALA A 1114 -37.81 21.24 36.82
C ALA A 1114 -37.72 19.86 36.17
N LEU A 1115 -37.77 19.86 34.84
CA LEU A 1115 -37.45 18.73 33.98
C LEU A 1115 -36.04 18.93 33.42
N PHE A 1116 -35.23 17.87 33.43
CA PHE A 1116 -33.88 17.84 32.90
C PHE A 1116 -33.76 16.74 31.86
N ASP A 1117 -32.98 16.99 30.82
CA ASP A 1117 -32.57 15.98 29.83
C ASP A 1117 -31.18 15.44 30.15
N VAL A 1118 -31.00 15.10 31.43
CA VAL A 1118 -29.83 14.37 31.94
C VAL A 1118 -30.29 13.40 33.03
N PRO A 1119 -29.54 12.32 33.31
CA PRO A 1119 -29.85 11.42 34.40
C PRO A 1119 -29.92 12.15 35.75
N ALA A 1120 -30.78 11.70 36.67
CA ALA A 1120 -31.01 12.33 37.96
C ALA A 1120 -29.72 12.50 38.79
N SER A 1121 -28.75 11.58 38.64
CA SER A 1121 -27.43 11.66 39.30
C SER A 1121 -26.55 12.81 38.81
N SER A 1122 -26.87 13.40 37.66
CA SER A 1122 -26.12 14.47 37.01
C SER A 1122 -26.73 15.86 37.26
N VAL A 1123 -27.89 15.92 37.93
CA VAL A 1123 -28.52 17.19 38.29
C VAL A 1123 -27.74 17.85 39.43
N THR A 1124 -27.30 19.08 39.18
CA THR A 1124 -26.57 19.94 40.12
C THR A 1124 -27.30 21.27 40.29
N SER A 1125 -26.86 22.09 41.24
CA SER A 1125 -27.44 23.43 41.46
C SER A 1125 -27.30 24.39 40.27
N SER A 1126 -26.47 24.06 39.28
CA SER A 1126 -26.25 24.87 38.07
C SER A 1126 -26.70 24.19 36.78
N THR A 1127 -27.26 22.99 36.86
CA THR A 1127 -27.81 22.32 35.67
C THR A 1127 -29.02 23.11 35.19
N VAL A 1128 -29.01 23.56 33.93
CA VAL A 1128 -30.13 24.31 33.35
C VAL A 1128 -31.22 23.32 32.99
N PRO A 1129 -32.46 23.50 33.48
CA PRO A 1129 -33.57 22.61 33.13
C PRO A 1129 -33.99 22.82 31.68
N VAL A 1130 -34.56 21.78 31.08
CA VAL A 1130 -35.18 21.88 29.74
C VAL A 1130 -36.59 22.48 29.82
N ASP A 1131 -37.24 22.37 30.98
CA ASP A 1131 -38.46 23.09 31.30
C ASP A 1131 -38.61 23.21 32.82
N ALA A 1132 -39.11 24.33 33.33
CA ALA A 1132 -39.29 24.53 34.76
C ALA A 1132 -40.55 25.35 35.09
N VAL A 1133 -40.99 25.20 36.33
CA VAL A 1133 -41.95 26.12 36.95
C VAL A 1133 -41.48 26.47 38.36
N VAL A 1134 -41.32 27.76 38.59
CA VAL A 1134 -41.03 28.37 39.88
C VAL A 1134 -42.33 28.99 40.42
N TYR A 1135 -42.82 28.46 41.53
CA TYR A 1135 -44.06 28.92 42.15
C TYR A 1135 -43.81 29.57 43.51
N GLY A 1136 -44.42 30.73 43.67
CA GLY A 1136 -44.66 31.35 44.97
C GLY A 1136 -44.43 32.86 45.01
N THR A 1137 -44.05 33.38 46.18
CA THR A 1137 -44.11 34.84 46.41
C THR A 1137 -42.86 35.61 45.98
N SER A 1138 -41.66 35.02 46.09
CA SER A 1138 -40.42 35.62 45.60
C SER A 1138 -39.30 34.59 45.43
N ASN A 1139 -38.63 34.60 44.27
CA ASN A 1139 -37.50 33.71 43.96
C ASN A 1139 -36.17 34.26 44.52
N THR A 1140 -36.08 34.42 45.84
CA THR A 1140 -34.83 34.88 46.48
C THR A 1140 -33.77 33.80 46.59
N SER A 1141 -34.17 32.53 46.41
CA SER A 1141 -33.27 31.37 46.43
C SER A 1141 -32.46 31.23 45.15
N GLY A 1142 -32.90 31.87 44.06
CA GLY A 1142 -32.17 31.88 42.79
C GLY A 1142 -32.39 30.63 41.95
N LEU A 1143 -33.58 30.01 42.04
CA LEU A 1143 -33.97 28.90 41.16
C LEU A 1143 -33.95 29.39 39.71
N ILE A 1144 -33.22 28.69 38.86
CA ILE A 1144 -33.06 29.04 37.44
C ILE A 1144 -34.16 28.37 36.61
N ASP A 1145 -34.75 29.10 35.68
CA ASP A 1145 -35.69 28.54 34.71
C ASP A 1145 -34.96 27.94 33.50
N GLU A 1146 -35.71 27.50 32.49
CA GLU A 1146 -35.19 26.93 31.23
C GLU A 1146 -34.32 27.89 30.41
N THR A 1147 -34.33 29.19 30.74
CA THR A 1147 -33.43 30.18 30.14
C THR A 1147 -32.07 30.27 30.85
N GLY A 1148 -31.90 29.48 31.92
CA GLY A 1148 -30.74 29.53 32.81
C GLY A 1148 -30.71 30.76 33.73
N SER A 1149 -31.82 31.50 33.84
CA SER A 1149 -31.92 32.74 34.59
C SER A 1149 -32.79 32.59 35.84
N ALA A 1150 -32.39 33.23 36.94
CA ALA A 1150 -33.18 33.26 38.17
C ALA A 1150 -34.27 34.34 38.11
N ASN A 1151 -35.36 34.05 37.39
CA ASN A 1151 -36.47 34.97 37.17
C ASN A 1151 -37.48 35.00 38.34
N ALA A 1152 -38.43 35.93 38.30
CA ALA A 1152 -39.50 35.98 39.30
C ALA A 1152 -40.47 34.80 39.10
N PRO A 1153 -41.11 34.28 40.17
CA PRO A 1153 -41.98 33.11 40.06
C PRO A 1153 -43.08 33.28 39.00
N GLU A 1154 -43.30 32.25 38.18
CA GLU A 1154 -44.26 32.27 37.07
C GLU A 1154 -45.71 32.21 37.57
N VAL A 1155 -45.93 31.59 38.74
CA VAL A 1155 -47.26 31.47 39.37
C VAL A 1155 -47.16 31.61 40.89
N GLY A 1156 -48.23 32.08 41.54
CA GLY A 1156 -48.28 32.19 43.00
C GLY A 1156 -48.59 30.85 43.69
N ASP A 1157 -48.53 30.83 45.02
CA ASP A 1157 -48.85 29.64 45.84
C ASP A 1157 -50.28 29.14 45.55
N ALA A 1158 -50.39 27.89 45.13
CA ALA A 1158 -51.66 27.21 44.94
C ALA A 1158 -52.24 26.86 46.31
N PRO A 1159 -53.54 27.13 46.59
CA PRO A 1159 -54.14 26.71 47.84
C PRO A 1159 -54.18 25.19 47.95
N THR A 1160 -54.00 24.65 49.16
CA THR A 1160 -54.08 23.23 49.47
C THR A 1160 -55.24 22.51 48.75
N GLY A 1161 -54.90 21.44 48.05
CA GLY A 1161 -55.80 20.67 47.17
C GLY A 1161 -55.95 21.22 45.75
N SER A 1162 -55.18 22.24 45.36
CA SER A 1162 -55.11 22.78 43.99
C SER A 1162 -53.77 22.43 43.35
N SER A 1163 -53.71 22.41 42.02
CA SER A 1163 -52.48 22.25 41.24
C SER A 1163 -52.10 23.58 40.59
N ILE A 1164 -50.90 23.63 40.01
CA ILE A 1164 -50.53 24.62 39.01
C ILE A 1164 -50.52 23.94 37.65
N GLU A 1165 -51.13 24.58 36.66
CA GLU A 1165 -51.33 24.04 35.31
C GLU A 1165 -50.80 25.04 34.28
N ARG A 1166 -50.12 24.52 33.27
CA ARG A 1166 -49.65 25.28 32.12
C ARG A 1166 -50.81 25.47 31.14
N THR A 1167 -51.05 26.72 30.70
CA THR A 1167 -52.21 27.07 29.85
C THR A 1167 -51.91 27.16 28.37
N ASP A 1168 -50.64 27.25 28.00
CA ASP A 1168 -50.17 27.33 26.62
C ASP A 1168 -48.76 26.75 26.49
N LEU A 1169 -48.34 26.47 25.26
CA LEU A 1169 -46.97 26.02 24.97
C LEU A 1169 -45.91 27.10 25.21
N ALA A 1170 -46.32 28.36 25.47
CA ALA A 1170 -45.41 29.48 25.70
C ALA A 1170 -44.99 29.63 27.17
N GLY A 1171 -45.42 28.73 28.06
CA GLY A 1171 -45.00 28.71 29.48
C GLY A 1171 -45.84 29.58 30.41
N THR A 1172 -47.07 29.92 30.04
CA THR A 1172 -47.98 30.60 30.96
C THR A 1172 -48.57 29.61 31.97
N TRP A 1173 -48.45 29.92 33.28
CA TRP A 1173 -48.96 29.08 34.37
C TRP A 1173 -50.15 29.72 35.10
N GLN A 1174 -51.09 28.89 35.56
CA GLN A 1174 -52.22 29.31 36.38
C GLN A 1174 -52.46 28.35 37.55
N ILE A 1175 -53.16 28.81 38.59
CA ILE A 1175 -53.64 27.94 39.67
C ILE A 1175 -54.93 27.26 39.21
N GLN A 1176 -54.91 25.92 39.19
CA GLN A 1176 -56.04 25.09 38.83
C GLN A 1176 -56.73 24.56 40.09
N SER A 1177 -57.94 25.08 40.37
CA SER A 1177 -58.71 24.74 41.58
C SER A 1177 -59.29 23.32 41.59
N THR A 1178 -59.26 22.62 40.46
CA THR A 1178 -59.68 21.23 40.32
C THR A 1178 -58.66 20.50 39.45
N PRO A 1179 -57.58 19.96 40.03
CA PRO A 1179 -56.55 19.24 39.31
C PRO A 1179 -57.07 18.19 38.33
N THR A 1180 -56.41 18.06 37.18
CA THR A 1180 -56.85 17.24 36.06
C THR A 1180 -55.76 16.26 35.60
N PRO A 1181 -55.28 15.36 36.48
CA PRO A 1181 -54.26 14.40 36.08
C PRO A 1181 -54.77 13.52 34.92
N ASN A 1182 -53.85 13.19 34.01
CA ASN A 1182 -54.07 12.44 32.77
C ASN A 1182 -54.92 13.16 31.71
N ALA A 1183 -55.23 14.45 31.89
CA ALA A 1183 -55.94 15.22 30.89
C ALA A 1183 -54.93 15.87 29.94
N THR A 1184 -55.23 15.85 28.64
CA THR A 1184 -54.44 16.66 27.72
C THR A 1184 -54.65 18.14 28.05
N PRO A 1185 -53.59 18.90 28.40
CA PRO A 1185 -53.75 20.17 29.13
C PRO A 1185 -54.11 21.36 28.23
N LEU A 1186 -54.13 21.17 26.91
CA LEU A 1186 -54.07 22.27 25.94
C LEU A 1186 -55.11 22.08 24.82
N PRO A 1187 -55.91 23.11 24.46
CA PRO A 1187 -56.69 23.12 23.23
C PRO A 1187 -55.85 23.42 21.97
#